data_AF-A0A9W7SM35-F1
#
_entry.id   AF-A0A9W7SM35-F1
#
_cell.length_a   1.000
_cell.length_b   1.000
_cell.length_c   1.000
_cell.angle_alpha   90.00
_cell.angle_beta   90.00
_cell.angle_gamma   90.00
#
_symmetry.space_group_name_H-M   'P 1'
#
loop_
_entity.id
_entity.type
_entity.pdbx_description
1 polymer ?
#
loop_
_entity_poly.entity_id
_entity_poly.type
_entity_poly.pdbx_seq_one_letter_code
_entity_poly.pdbx_strand_id
1 'polypeptide(L)'
;MVLTVYGYVPAWDLPDISPYVTKLVFFLKMTGTPFEYKSEDLAQLDTNAPFGKLPYIIDDDGTKVADSNGICDYLERKHGITLDADLSPQDKAVALAFERLLAEHLYWSGVIEPRWRRDEGWETYIPYIVSGAQVTPEMRKALDAFRDRIMQGFVGHGMGRRDSTTVLELYKKDVDALSAFLGDKKYFMGYRPHNIDAMVYAMLRHLVDQPQKWEGTGYVESKPNLVAYLEGMRKQYDPVSLALGLLPLAFLPAFYAYSPASKSTKLWTTFYLTLFSVRFLFSDTFKAVTSAIYEYAVENPLVTVLTLASIAAPLKYLQYKLRYSRLNALKWKYGFTDDPKTYENMTLEQAQEVEKNIAEWEFPRLFQFGWLSDFFRTSTDPGVSHAINASGHFINEDKRVEHQRMQATVYLIGALPAYPLKSKNSGLVISRINEHHHRYGIKINSDDILYLVIHFGVAPIPWINKFGYRKLEPFEVHAIWILWREIGVRMGVRYMPQTYEQACEWRKNFESIHRWIDPANHIMAMAMLSQVLYPVPRALRGLVAHVFASIVDWDKLDNLHPSAVTREVKCICIPSLFQDSLTRSQIVYDICRFAGWLIREFGLPRLSPYVRAPPEAKENGNMVFPHTPYDTMPYWQEASFWNLWGPRAIFNRFILGLPTPGPQFESQGVPLQRMGAEHPHPKTQSLIEQAVLENAAILEKAPYGYRPFIGFQAARLIGPVDGPEYGSEDNRYAPGTPTTPNDARRFTREYERRGTQTGKATNVHGVGNDGDEAEEATSPAANGANSQSCHQTYLNMSHPSISTNNRTTTSSQYAVADHDTENARLERQAEHLSAIMNGKLLHAPVAISHIKRALDVGCGTGLVTHYLGALIPDAEVIGLDVTPVVKTRVYPPNVQFLRGDVMEQSPSQWTPVMITAESDHAHAREVTLPDANAFDLVFTRLILDLIPHGTDLIAKSFSLLRPGGWSEHHELDIVWLDADDQVISDDWSWWRLVRDFGKACGLDFAVGSQAQVKMREVGFVDVGVKEYRWPFGGEWEDDRAWRGFGDYVAAEMVEVFEHSIEKAAEWAGGVSKEQVVVLQRQMRGDLRPEKGKHWKFWVTYGRKPG
;
A
#
# COMPACT_ATOMS: atom_id res chain seq x y z
N MET A 1 -44.59 -11.11 -36.16
CA MET A 1 -44.83 -9.67 -35.97
C MET A 1 -43.97 -9.17 -34.81
N VAL A 2 -43.02 -8.27 -35.10
CA VAL A 2 -42.26 -7.54 -34.07
C VAL A 2 -42.30 -6.07 -34.48
N LEU A 3 -42.96 -5.25 -33.68
CA LEU A 3 -43.08 -3.81 -33.94
C LEU A 3 -41.78 -3.11 -33.54
N THR A 4 -41.36 -2.08 -34.28
CA THR A 4 -40.31 -1.17 -33.79
C THR A 4 -40.98 0.08 -33.24
N VAL A 5 -40.83 0.35 -31.94
CA VAL A 5 -41.37 1.52 -31.24
C VAL A 5 -40.28 2.56 -31.10
N TYR A 6 -40.54 3.78 -31.57
CA TYR A 6 -39.66 4.92 -31.42
C TYR A 6 -40.19 5.85 -30.34
N GLY A 7 -39.32 6.17 -29.37
CA GLY A 7 -39.61 7.04 -28.23
C GLY A 7 -38.42 7.91 -27.87
N TYR A 8 -38.54 8.69 -26.79
CA TYR A 8 -37.45 9.55 -26.31
C TYR A 8 -36.47 8.71 -25.48
N VAL A 9 -36.11 9.18 -24.27
CA VAL A 9 -35.16 8.55 -23.36
C VAL A 9 -35.86 7.93 -22.15
N PRO A 10 -35.50 6.71 -21.73
CA PRO A 10 -35.97 6.13 -20.47
C PRO A 10 -35.44 6.90 -19.25
N ALA A 11 -36.29 7.16 -18.24
CA ALA A 11 -35.90 7.80 -16.98
C ALA A 11 -36.89 7.46 -15.84
N TRP A 12 -36.46 7.61 -14.59
CA TRP A 12 -37.34 7.52 -13.38
C TRP A 12 -38.06 6.17 -13.22
N ASP A 13 -37.39 5.07 -13.56
CA ASP A 13 -37.98 3.73 -13.63
C ASP A 13 -39.20 3.63 -14.57
N LEU A 14 -39.30 4.57 -15.53
CA LEU A 14 -40.27 4.57 -16.61
C LEU A 14 -39.59 4.19 -17.93
N PRO A 15 -40.34 3.53 -18.84
CA PRO A 15 -39.80 3.15 -20.15
C PRO A 15 -39.44 4.39 -21.00
N ASP A 16 -40.04 5.55 -20.74
CA ASP A 16 -39.74 6.80 -21.45
C ASP A 16 -40.12 8.04 -20.62
N ILE A 17 -39.49 9.19 -20.89
CA ILE A 17 -39.83 10.49 -20.29
C ILE A 17 -41.18 11.08 -20.77
N SER A 18 -41.75 10.57 -21.86
CA SER A 18 -43.06 10.97 -22.40
C SER A 18 -44.18 10.05 -21.92
N PRO A 19 -45.28 10.60 -21.36
CA PRO A 19 -46.43 9.79 -20.96
C PRO A 19 -47.10 9.07 -22.13
N TYR A 20 -47.00 9.61 -23.35
CA TYR A 20 -47.60 8.99 -24.54
C TYR A 20 -46.80 7.78 -25.04
N VAL A 21 -45.47 7.84 -24.92
CA VAL A 21 -44.60 6.70 -25.23
C VAL A 21 -44.78 5.62 -24.14
N THR A 22 -44.81 6.03 -22.87
CA THR A 22 -45.07 5.14 -21.74
C THR A 22 -46.43 4.44 -21.87
N LYS A 23 -47.50 5.16 -22.28
CA LYS A 23 -48.80 4.57 -22.62
C LYS A 23 -48.67 3.45 -23.64
N LEU A 24 -48.02 3.73 -24.77
CA LEU A 24 -47.88 2.76 -25.86
C LEU A 24 -47.12 1.52 -25.41
N VAL A 25 -46.01 1.69 -24.68
CA VAL A 25 -45.24 0.57 -24.13
C VAL A 25 -46.09 -0.29 -23.20
N PHE A 26 -46.89 0.31 -22.33
CA PHE A 26 -47.77 -0.45 -21.43
C PHE A 26 -48.93 -1.11 -22.16
N PHE A 27 -49.53 -0.47 -23.17
CA PHE A 27 -50.53 -1.10 -24.03
C PHE A 27 -49.96 -2.38 -24.68
N LEU A 28 -48.79 -2.30 -25.33
CA LEU A 28 -48.14 -3.45 -25.96
C LEU A 28 -47.80 -4.56 -24.96
N LYS A 29 -47.41 -4.21 -23.73
CA LYS A 29 -47.19 -5.18 -22.66
C LYS A 29 -48.48 -5.85 -22.21
N MET A 30 -49.57 -5.09 -22.05
CA MET A 30 -50.88 -5.61 -21.64
C MET A 30 -51.47 -6.56 -22.68
N THR A 31 -51.24 -6.28 -23.97
CA THR A 31 -51.67 -7.15 -25.08
C THR A 31 -50.70 -8.30 -25.36
N GLY A 32 -49.54 -8.34 -24.71
CA GLY A 32 -48.50 -9.33 -24.95
C GLY A 32 -47.85 -9.21 -26.33
N THR A 33 -47.92 -8.04 -26.95
CA THR A 33 -47.39 -7.77 -28.30
C THR A 33 -45.87 -7.58 -28.24
N PRO A 34 -45.07 -8.39 -28.96
CA PRO A 34 -43.62 -8.19 -29.02
C PRO A 34 -43.22 -6.91 -29.75
N PHE A 35 -42.27 -6.17 -29.19
CA PHE A 35 -41.73 -4.96 -29.82
C PHE A 35 -40.24 -4.75 -29.48
N GLU A 36 -39.55 -4.04 -30.37
CA GLU A 36 -38.21 -3.47 -30.17
C GLU A 36 -38.36 -1.98 -29.85
N TYR A 37 -37.69 -1.49 -28.82
CA TYR A 37 -37.71 -0.08 -28.44
C TYR A 37 -36.46 0.64 -28.94
N LYS A 38 -36.64 1.76 -29.65
CA LYS A 38 -35.57 2.64 -30.12
C LYS A 38 -35.73 4.03 -29.51
N SER A 39 -34.72 4.41 -28.73
CA SER A 39 -34.62 5.72 -28.12
C SER A 39 -34.01 6.71 -29.12
N GLU A 40 -34.69 7.84 -29.32
CA GLU A 40 -34.19 8.99 -30.07
C GLU A 40 -33.84 10.12 -29.09
N ASP A 41 -32.60 10.60 -29.14
CA ASP A 41 -32.18 11.81 -28.42
C ASP A 41 -32.86 13.03 -29.05
N LEU A 42 -33.25 14.00 -28.23
CA LEU A 42 -33.79 15.30 -28.67
C LEU A 42 -32.83 16.05 -29.62
N ALA A 43 -31.53 15.77 -29.59
CA ALA A 43 -30.55 16.29 -30.56
C ALA A 43 -30.57 15.59 -31.94
N GLN A 44 -31.20 14.41 -32.04
CA GLN A 44 -31.25 13.56 -33.25
C GLN A 44 -32.67 13.24 -33.72
N LEU A 45 -33.66 13.94 -33.16
CA LEU A 45 -35.09 13.72 -33.40
C LEU A 45 -35.36 13.63 -34.91
N ASP A 46 -35.84 12.46 -35.38
CA ASP A 46 -35.98 12.18 -36.81
C ASP A 46 -36.85 13.27 -37.46
N THR A 47 -36.27 14.03 -38.39
CA THR A 47 -37.02 15.04 -39.16
C THR A 47 -38.11 14.42 -40.03
N ASN A 48 -38.10 13.10 -40.19
CA ASN A 48 -39.13 12.30 -40.84
C ASN A 48 -40.10 11.60 -39.86
N ALA A 49 -40.07 11.91 -38.56
CA ALA A 49 -41.09 11.46 -37.62
C ALA A 49 -42.47 11.98 -38.08
N PRO A 50 -43.48 11.11 -38.29
CA PRO A 50 -44.80 11.57 -38.71
C PRO A 50 -45.38 12.50 -37.64
N PHE A 51 -45.89 13.65 -38.06
CA PHE A 51 -46.33 14.77 -37.20
C PHE A 51 -45.22 15.48 -36.38
N GLY A 52 -43.94 15.12 -36.55
CA GLY A 52 -42.81 15.73 -35.84
C GLY A 52 -42.85 15.49 -34.31
N LYS A 53 -43.49 14.40 -33.88
CA LYS A 53 -43.66 14.02 -32.47
C LYS A 53 -43.51 12.50 -32.29
N LEU A 54 -43.15 12.08 -31.08
CA LEU A 54 -43.10 10.68 -30.64
C LEU A 54 -44.28 10.39 -29.69
N PRO A 55 -44.79 9.14 -29.61
CA PRO A 55 -44.28 7.94 -30.28
C PRO A 55 -44.73 7.78 -31.75
N TYR A 56 -43.92 7.03 -32.50
CA TYR A 56 -44.35 6.32 -33.72
C TYR A 56 -43.87 4.87 -33.71
N ILE A 57 -44.51 4.02 -34.50
CA ILE A 57 -44.06 2.65 -34.76
C ILE A 57 -43.70 2.44 -36.23
N ILE A 58 -42.87 1.43 -36.47
CA ILE A 58 -42.72 0.77 -37.76
C ILE A 58 -43.23 -0.66 -37.59
N ASP A 59 -44.26 -1.01 -38.35
CA ASP A 59 -44.83 -2.35 -38.40
C ASP A 59 -43.94 -3.29 -39.24
N ASP A 60 -44.19 -4.61 -39.18
CA ASP A 60 -43.34 -5.61 -39.85
C ASP A 60 -43.35 -5.53 -41.38
N ASP A 61 -44.38 -4.91 -41.97
CA ASP A 61 -44.44 -4.58 -43.40
C ASP A 61 -43.82 -3.21 -43.76
N GLY A 62 -43.20 -2.55 -42.80
CA GLY A 62 -42.56 -1.24 -42.97
C GLY A 62 -43.52 -0.06 -42.84
N THR A 63 -44.80 -0.28 -42.52
CA THR A 63 -45.77 0.82 -42.34
C THR A 63 -45.41 1.66 -41.12
N LYS A 64 -45.21 2.97 -41.33
CA LYS A 64 -44.93 3.95 -40.26
C LYS A 64 -46.24 4.56 -39.77
N VAL A 65 -46.53 4.43 -38.47
CA VAL A 65 -47.77 4.95 -37.84
C VAL A 65 -47.41 5.75 -36.60
N ALA A 66 -47.90 6.97 -36.48
CA ALA A 66 -47.65 7.86 -35.34
C ALA A 66 -48.91 8.12 -34.52
N ASP A 67 -48.72 8.78 -33.38
CA ASP A 67 -49.72 9.05 -32.34
C ASP A 67 -50.13 7.79 -31.57
N SER A 68 -50.00 7.80 -30.25
CA SER A 68 -50.27 6.61 -29.43
C SER A 68 -51.68 6.05 -29.61
N ASN A 69 -52.67 6.88 -29.93
CA ASN A 69 -54.05 6.42 -30.15
C ASN A 69 -54.21 5.91 -31.58
N GLY A 70 -53.69 6.65 -32.56
CA GLY A 70 -53.65 6.22 -33.95
C GLY A 70 -52.94 4.87 -34.12
N ILE A 71 -51.91 4.63 -33.31
CA ILE A 71 -51.20 3.34 -33.24
C ILE A 71 -52.09 2.25 -32.66
N CYS A 72 -52.77 2.48 -31.53
CA CYS A 72 -53.70 1.50 -30.96
C CYS A 72 -54.83 1.15 -31.94
N ASP A 73 -55.45 2.15 -32.59
CA ASP A 73 -56.51 1.99 -33.59
C ASP A 73 -56.02 1.24 -34.83
N TYR A 74 -54.77 1.47 -35.23
CA TYR A 74 -54.14 0.76 -36.34
C TYR A 74 -53.91 -0.72 -36.00
N LEU A 75 -53.37 -1.00 -34.82
CA LEU A 75 -53.12 -2.37 -34.35
C LEU A 75 -54.43 -3.16 -34.15
N GLU A 76 -55.49 -2.50 -33.69
CA GLU A 76 -56.83 -3.11 -33.62
C GLU A 76 -57.35 -3.45 -35.03
N ARG A 77 -57.34 -2.47 -35.95
CA ARG A 77 -57.89 -2.68 -37.30
C ARG A 77 -57.10 -3.67 -38.14
N LYS A 78 -55.77 -3.65 -38.06
CA LYS A 78 -54.89 -4.47 -38.91
C LYS A 78 -54.60 -5.83 -38.30
N HIS A 79 -54.27 -5.87 -37.01
CA HIS A 79 -53.77 -7.06 -36.34
C HIS A 79 -54.77 -7.66 -35.34
N GLY A 80 -55.94 -7.04 -35.16
CA GLY A 80 -56.94 -7.49 -34.19
C GLY A 80 -56.51 -7.30 -32.73
N ILE A 81 -55.49 -6.48 -32.47
CA ILE A 81 -54.91 -6.27 -31.14
C ILE A 81 -55.68 -5.15 -30.43
N THR A 82 -56.51 -5.53 -29.45
CA THR A 82 -57.33 -4.60 -28.69
C THR A 82 -57.54 -5.12 -27.27
N LEU A 83 -57.60 -4.21 -26.28
CA LEU A 83 -58.01 -4.54 -24.91
C LEU A 83 -59.51 -4.30 -24.68
N ASP A 84 -60.18 -3.60 -25.61
CA ASP A 84 -61.54 -3.07 -25.41
C ASP A 84 -62.64 -3.92 -26.07
N ALA A 85 -62.33 -5.20 -26.34
CA ALA A 85 -63.24 -6.11 -27.04
C ALA A 85 -64.55 -6.40 -26.28
N ASP A 86 -64.55 -6.32 -24.95
CA ASP A 86 -65.72 -6.55 -24.10
C ASP A 86 -66.47 -5.28 -23.69
N LEU A 87 -65.92 -4.10 -23.96
CA LEU A 87 -66.55 -2.86 -23.53
C LEU A 87 -67.80 -2.57 -24.37
N SER A 88 -68.90 -2.22 -23.68
CA SER A 88 -70.11 -1.73 -24.35
C SER A 88 -69.86 -0.39 -25.05
N PRO A 89 -70.69 0.03 -26.01
CA PRO A 89 -70.57 1.37 -26.61
C PRO A 89 -70.56 2.51 -25.59
N GLN A 90 -71.33 2.36 -24.50
CA GLN A 90 -71.36 3.32 -23.39
C GLN A 90 -70.05 3.32 -22.61
N ASP A 91 -69.49 2.15 -22.31
CA ASP A 91 -68.22 2.03 -21.60
C ASP A 91 -67.07 2.63 -22.43
N LYS A 92 -67.06 2.38 -23.74
CA LYS A 92 -66.09 3.00 -24.68
C LYS A 92 -66.22 4.52 -24.68
N ALA A 93 -67.44 5.06 -24.61
CA ALA A 93 -67.66 6.51 -24.53
C ALA A 93 -67.12 7.09 -23.21
N VAL A 94 -67.31 6.39 -22.09
CA VAL A 94 -66.77 6.79 -20.79
C VAL A 94 -65.24 6.73 -20.77
N ALA A 95 -64.64 5.63 -21.27
CA ALA A 95 -63.19 5.49 -21.41
C ALA A 95 -62.60 6.62 -22.24
N LEU A 96 -63.20 6.94 -23.39
CA LEU A 96 -62.78 8.06 -24.24
C LEU A 96 -62.88 9.41 -23.51
N ALA A 97 -63.92 9.64 -22.72
CA ALA A 97 -64.07 10.89 -21.96
C ALA A 97 -62.93 11.08 -20.94
N PHE A 98 -62.58 10.03 -20.20
CA PHE A 98 -61.44 10.06 -19.28
C PHE A 98 -60.10 10.15 -20.00
N GLU A 99 -59.99 9.53 -21.17
CA GLU A 99 -58.78 9.67 -21.98
C GLU A 99 -58.55 11.12 -22.40
N ARG A 100 -59.61 11.83 -22.80
CA ARG A 100 -59.55 13.25 -23.13
C ARG A 100 -59.24 14.10 -21.90
N LEU A 101 -59.79 13.78 -20.74
CA LEU A 101 -59.42 14.44 -19.47
C LEU A 101 -57.91 14.30 -19.20
N LEU A 102 -57.36 13.10 -19.38
CA LEU A 102 -55.94 12.83 -19.13
C LEU A 102 -55.02 13.53 -20.14
N ALA A 103 -55.28 13.35 -21.44
CA ALA A 103 -54.42 13.83 -22.52
C ALA A 103 -54.55 15.35 -22.75
N GLU A 104 -55.76 15.89 -22.67
CA GLU A 104 -56.06 17.27 -23.06
C GLU A 104 -56.21 18.22 -21.86
N HIS A 105 -56.19 17.72 -20.61
CA HIS A 105 -56.30 18.59 -19.44
C HIS A 105 -55.23 18.27 -18.38
N LEU A 106 -55.20 17.05 -17.85
CA LEU A 106 -54.29 16.66 -16.77
C LEU A 106 -52.81 16.67 -17.20
N TYR A 107 -52.50 16.32 -18.44
CA TYR A 107 -51.16 16.46 -19.00
C TYR A 107 -50.64 17.90 -18.87
N TRP A 108 -51.48 18.88 -19.21
CA TRP A 108 -51.11 20.29 -19.17
C TRP A 108 -50.97 20.81 -17.73
N SER A 109 -51.89 20.43 -16.84
CA SER A 109 -51.90 20.91 -15.45
C SER A 109 -50.90 20.18 -14.54
N GLY A 110 -50.58 18.91 -14.79
CA GLY A 110 -49.77 18.06 -13.92
C GLY A 110 -48.40 17.64 -14.47
N VAL A 111 -48.20 17.68 -15.78
CA VAL A 111 -46.90 17.39 -16.42
C VAL A 111 -46.25 18.66 -16.95
N ILE A 112 -46.97 19.48 -17.71
CA ILE A 112 -46.38 20.69 -18.32
C ILE A 112 -46.07 21.78 -17.29
N GLU A 113 -47.02 22.06 -16.39
CA GLU A 113 -46.85 23.07 -15.33
C GLU A 113 -45.58 22.87 -14.47
N PRO A 114 -45.33 21.69 -13.85
CA PRO A 114 -44.13 21.52 -13.03
C PRO A 114 -42.85 21.31 -13.83
N ARG A 115 -42.90 20.69 -15.01
CA ARG A 115 -41.69 20.26 -15.74
C ARG A 115 -41.15 21.33 -16.68
N TRP A 116 -42.04 22.15 -17.26
CA TRP A 116 -41.68 23.10 -18.33
C TRP A 116 -41.90 24.57 -17.94
N ARG A 117 -42.96 24.90 -17.20
CA ARG A 117 -43.21 26.30 -16.82
C ARG A 117 -42.25 26.79 -15.75
N ARG A 118 -41.98 25.98 -14.72
CA ARG A 118 -41.09 26.32 -13.61
C ARG A 118 -39.62 26.15 -13.99
N ASP A 119 -38.80 27.13 -13.63
CA ASP A 119 -37.36 27.10 -13.93
C ASP A 119 -36.66 25.97 -13.18
N GLU A 120 -36.98 25.75 -11.91
CA GLU A 120 -36.40 24.66 -11.12
C GLU A 120 -36.76 23.29 -11.72
N GLY A 121 -37.98 23.19 -12.23
CA GLY A 121 -38.48 22.00 -12.90
C GLY A 121 -37.71 21.70 -14.18
N TRP A 122 -37.47 22.74 -14.98
CA TRP A 122 -36.70 22.66 -16.21
C TRP A 122 -35.24 22.28 -15.96
N GLU A 123 -34.56 22.91 -15.00
CA GLU A 123 -33.18 22.58 -14.64
C GLU A 123 -33.05 21.14 -14.14
N THR A 124 -34.03 20.65 -13.37
CA THR A 124 -34.08 19.25 -12.94
C THR A 124 -34.29 18.30 -14.13
N TYR A 125 -34.95 18.75 -15.20
CA TYR A 125 -35.29 17.91 -16.35
C TYR A 125 -34.14 17.78 -17.36
N ILE A 126 -33.32 18.82 -17.53
CA ILE A 126 -32.22 18.88 -18.50
C ILE A 126 -31.30 17.63 -18.46
N PRO A 127 -30.78 17.17 -17.30
CA PRO A 127 -29.88 16.02 -17.25
C PRO A 127 -30.45 14.73 -17.85
N TYR A 128 -31.77 14.55 -17.78
CA TYR A 128 -32.47 13.39 -18.33
C TYR A 128 -32.60 13.50 -19.84
N ILE A 129 -33.00 14.67 -20.35
CA ILE A 129 -33.09 14.94 -21.79
C ILE A 129 -31.76 14.69 -22.51
N VAL A 130 -30.65 15.13 -21.91
CA VAL A 130 -29.32 15.04 -22.52
C VAL A 130 -28.58 13.73 -22.19
N SER A 131 -29.26 12.78 -21.54
CA SER A 131 -28.68 11.49 -21.11
C SER A 131 -27.34 11.63 -20.34
N GLY A 132 -27.22 12.67 -19.50
CA GLY A 132 -26.01 12.94 -18.71
C GLY A 132 -24.83 13.57 -19.47
N ALA A 133 -25.00 13.95 -20.75
CA ALA A 133 -23.99 14.69 -21.50
C ALA A 133 -23.74 16.09 -20.92
N GLN A 134 -22.52 16.61 -21.09
CA GLN A 134 -22.18 17.97 -20.69
C GLN A 134 -22.93 18.98 -21.56
N VAL A 135 -23.68 19.89 -20.92
CA VAL A 135 -24.48 20.91 -21.63
C VAL A 135 -23.59 22.07 -22.07
N THR A 136 -23.39 22.24 -23.38
CA THR A 136 -22.65 23.39 -23.93
C THR A 136 -23.54 24.64 -24.01
N PRO A 137 -22.98 25.85 -24.15
CA PRO A 137 -23.78 27.08 -24.33
C PRO A 137 -24.72 27.03 -25.54
N GLU A 138 -24.28 26.43 -26.66
CA GLU A 138 -25.09 26.27 -27.87
C GLU A 138 -26.24 25.28 -27.65
N MET A 139 -25.95 24.16 -26.97
CA MET A 139 -26.95 23.16 -26.60
C MET A 139 -27.98 23.75 -25.64
N ARG A 140 -27.53 24.53 -24.65
CA ARG A 140 -28.41 25.25 -23.71
C ARG A 140 -29.37 26.18 -24.45
N LYS A 141 -28.87 26.96 -25.41
CA LYS A 141 -29.70 27.85 -26.24
C LYS A 141 -30.75 27.09 -27.05
N ALA A 142 -30.40 25.92 -27.61
CA ALA A 142 -31.33 25.08 -28.35
C ALA A 142 -32.41 24.47 -27.45
N LEU A 143 -32.02 24.01 -26.25
CA LEU A 143 -32.92 23.46 -25.24
C LEU A 143 -33.92 24.53 -24.75
N ASP A 144 -33.45 25.74 -24.46
CA ASP A 144 -34.32 26.85 -24.01
C ASP A 144 -35.30 27.28 -25.13
N ALA A 145 -34.83 27.33 -26.39
CA ALA A 145 -35.73 27.58 -27.53
C ALA A 145 -36.79 26.47 -27.71
N PHE A 146 -36.44 25.22 -27.42
CA PHE A 146 -37.38 24.11 -27.42
C PHE A 146 -38.41 24.25 -26.29
N ARG A 147 -37.97 24.62 -25.08
CA ARG A 147 -38.84 24.93 -23.94
C ARG A 147 -39.83 26.05 -24.30
N ASP A 148 -39.35 27.14 -24.92
CA ASP A 148 -40.21 28.25 -25.34
C ASP A 148 -41.32 27.81 -26.29
N ARG A 149 -41.03 26.90 -27.22
CA ARG A 149 -42.05 26.34 -28.13
C ARG A 149 -43.13 25.56 -27.37
N ILE A 150 -42.74 24.78 -26.35
CA ILE A 150 -43.69 24.07 -25.49
C ILE A 150 -44.53 25.07 -24.68
N MET A 151 -43.91 26.13 -24.15
CA MET A 151 -44.59 27.17 -23.39
C MET A 151 -45.58 27.97 -24.24
N GLN A 152 -45.25 28.26 -25.49
CA GLN A 152 -46.19 28.85 -26.45
C GLN A 152 -47.40 27.92 -26.68
N GLY A 153 -47.18 26.61 -26.81
CA GLY A 153 -48.24 25.62 -26.90
C GLY A 153 -49.13 25.59 -25.64
N PHE A 154 -48.53 25.67 -24.46
CA PHE A 154 -49.25 25.71 -23.19
C PHE A 154 -50.14 26.94 -23.05
N VAL A 155 -49.65 28.12 -23.47
CA VAL A 155 -50.43 29.36 -23.55
C VAL A 155 -51.51 29.28 -24.65
N GLY A 156 -51.20 28.66 -25.78
CA GLY A 156 -52.13 28.44 -26.89
C GLY A 156 -53.31 27.55 -26.51
N HIS A 157 -53.05 26.50 -25.74
CA HIS A 157 -54.05 25.60 -25.17
C HIS A 157 -55.00 26.32 -24.18
N GLY A 158 -54.58 27.45 -23.62
CA GLY A 158 -55.36 28.25 -22.67
C GLY A 158 -55.09 27.90 -21.20
N MET A 159 -54.56 26.72 -20.89
CA MET A 159 -54.14 26.37 -19.53
C MET A 159 -52.99 27.28 -19.05
N GLY A 160 -52.00 27.53 -19.91
CA GLY A 160 -50.87 28.41 -19.59
C GLY A 160 -51.21 29.90 -19.46
N ARG A 161 -52.43 30.31 -19.80
CA ARG A 161 -52.94 31.68 -19.56
C ARG A 161 -53.42 31.88 -18.13
N ARG A 162 -53.58 30.79 -17.36
CA ARG A 162 -54.04 30.80 -15.97
C ARG A 162 -52.84 30.95 -15.03
N ASP A 163 -53.07 31.53 -13.87
CA ASP A 163 -52.07 31.54 -12.80
C ASP A 163 -51.87 30.12 -12.23
N SER A 164 -50.70 29.87 -11.65
CA SER A 164 -50.32 28.54 -11.14
C SER A 164 -51.22 28.02 -10.02
N THR A 165 -51.87 28.89 -9.24
CA THR A 165 -52.82 28.47 -8.19
C THR A 165 -54.08 27.89 -8.82
N THR A 166 -54.63 28.58 -9.82
CA THR A 166 -55.77 28.08 -10.60
C THR A 166 -55.42 26.76 -11.31
N VAL A 167 -54.21 26.64 -11.88
CA VAL A 167 -53.75 25.38 -12.51
C VAL A 167 -53.67 24.25 -11.49
N LEU A 168 -53.17 24.51 -10.28
CA LEU A 168 -53.11 23.54 -9.19
C LEU A 168 -54.50 23.08 -8.74
N GLU A 169 -55.48 23.98 -8.64
CA GLU A 169 -56.86 23.61 -8.29
C GLU A 169 -57.50 22.69 -9.33
N LEU A 170 -57.24 22.97 -10.61
CA LEU A 170 -57.72 22.14 -11.72
C LEU A 170 -57.05 20.76 -11.74
N TYR A 171 -55.73 20.73 -11.54
CA TYR A 171 -54.98 19.48 -11.36
C TYR A 171 -55.58 18.61 -10.25
N LYS A 172 -55.88 19.21 -9.09
CA LYS A 172 -56.50 18.49 -7.96
C LYS A 172 -57.88 17.95 -8.32
N LYS A 173 -58.72 18.74 -8.98
CA LYS A 173 -60.06 18.30 -9.43
C LYS A 173 -60.00 17.13 -10.40
N ASP A 174 -59.03 17.13 -11.32
CA ASP A 174 -58.85 16.02 -12.26
C ASP A 174 -58.42 14.74 -11.52
N VAL A 175 -57.46 14.83 -10.60
CA VAL A 175 -57.02 13.70 -9.77
C VAL A 175 -58.16 13.17 -8.90
N ASP A 176 -58.98 14.06 -8.32
CA ASP A 176 -60.17 13.69 -7.55
C ASP A 176 -61.20 12.97 -8.43
N ALA A 177 -61.40 13.38 -9.67
CA ALA A 177 -62.29 12.71 -10.61
C ALA A 177 -61.80 11.30 -10.96
N LEU A 178 -60.49 11.12 -11.16
CA LEU A 178 -59.89 9.78 -11.38
C LEU A 178 -60.08 8.88 -10.15
N SER A 179 -59.79 9.38 -8.96
CA SER A 179 -59.96 8.64 -7.71
C SER A 179 -61.43 8.25 -7.49
N ALA A 180 -62.36 9.19 -7.68
CA ALA A 180 -63.79 8.95 -7.52
C ALA A 180 -64.32 7.93 -8.53
N PHE A 181 -63.90 8.01 -9.79
CA PHE A 181 -64.35 7.08 -10.81
C PHE A 181 -63.73 5.68 -10.64
N LEU A 182 -62.46 5.59 -10.24
CA LEU A 182 -61.83 4.29 -9.95
C LEU A 182 -62.56 3.59 -8.79
N GLY A 183 -62.86 4.32 -7.71
CA GLY A 183 -63.50 3.75 -6.53
C GLY A 183 -62.71 2.54 -6.00
N ASP A 184 -63.40 1.41 -5.81
CA ASP A 184 -62.82 0.13 -5.39
C ASP A 184 -62.52 -0.83 -6.56
N LYS A 185 -62.63 -0.36 -7.81
CA LYS A 185 -62.36 -1.19 -8.98
C LYS A 185 -60.88 -1.52 -9.07
N LYS A 186 -60.58 -2.74 -9.54
CA LYS A 186 -59.21 -3.21 -9.75
C LYS A 186 -58.53 -2.50 -10.93
N TYR A 187 -59.28 -2.29 -12.01
CA TYR A 187 -58.89 -1.53 -13.19
C TYR A 187 -59.96 -0.50 -13.51
N PHE A 188 -59.62 0.52 -14.31
CA PHE A 188 -60.43 1.72 -14.48
C PHE A 188 -61.85 1.42 -15.00
N MET A 189 -62.01 0.40 -15.85
CA MET A 189 -63.30 -0.04 -16.38
C MET A 189 -63.82 -1.37 -15.80
N GLY A 190 -63.17 -1.93 -14.76
CA GLY A 190 -63.68 -3.14 -14.09
C GLY A 190 -62.60 -4.06 -13.52
N TYR A 191 -62.68 -5.34 -13.86
CA TYR A 191 -61.86 -6.41 -13.26
C TYR A 191 -60.66 -6.86 -14.13
N ARG A 192 -60.58 -6.38 -15.38
CA ARG A 192 -59.48 -6.62 -16.32
C ARG A 192 -58.98 -5.30 -16.91
N PRO A 193 -57.72 -5.21 -17.38
CA PRO A 193 -57.17 -3.98 -17.94
C PRO A 193 -57.73 -3.68 -19.34
N HIS A 194 -57.95 -2.40 -19.61
CA HIS A 194 -58.43 -1.84 -20.87
C HIS A 194 -57.46 -0.79 -21.41
N ASN A 195 -57.68 -0.29 -22.63
CA ASN A 195 -56.77 0.69 -23.26
C ASN A 195 -56.59 1.96 -22.40
N ILE A 196 -57.67 2.37 -21.72
CA ILE A 196 -57.63 3.50 -20.79
C ILE A 196 -56.70 3.26 -19.59
N ASP A 197 -56.55 2.03 -19.11
CA ASP A 197 -55.65 1.70 -18.00
C ASP A 197 -54.19 1.97 -18.36
N ALA A 198 -53.78 1.74 -19.62
CA ALA A 198 -52.45 2.09 -20.09
C ALA A 198 -52.20 3.60 -20.03
N MET A 199 -53.21 4.43 -20.36
CA MET A 199 -53.11 5.89 -20.28
C MET A 199 -53.16 6.40 -18.83
N VAL A 200 -54.11 5.90 -18.02
CA VAL A 200 -54.24 6.26 -16.60
C VAL A 200 -52.94 5.93 -15.87
N TYR A 201 -52.43 4.72 -16.08
CA TYR A 201 -51.20 4.27 -15.44
C TYR A 201 -50.00 5.12 -15.88
N ALA A 202 -49.81 5.31 -17.19
CA ALA A 202 -48.73 6.15 -17.69
C ALA A 202 -48.80 7.59 -17.14
N MET A 203 -49.98 8.22 -17.15
CA MET A 203 -50.15 9.58 -16.65
C MET A 203 -49.85 9.66 -15.16
N LEU A 204 -50.46 8.82 -14.33
CA LEU A 204 -50.23 8.84 -12.87
C LEU A 204 -48.76 8.59 -12.52
N ARG A 205 -48.10 7.68 -13.23
CA ARG A 205 -46.66 7.43 -13.07
C ARG A 205 -45.82 8.68 -13.38
N HIS A 206 -46.15 9.41 -14.44
CA HIS A 206 -45.49 10.68 -14.77
C HIS A 206 -45.83 11.84 -13.84
N LEU A 207 -46.87 11.72 -13.01
CA LEU A 207 -47.18 12.67 -11.95
C LEU A 207 -46.44 12.37 -10.64
N VAL A 208 -46.31 11.08 -10.30
CA VAL A 208 -45.74 10.59 -9.02
C VAL A 208 -44.22 10.42 -9.08
N ASP A 209 -43.69 9.80 -10.14
CA ASP A 209 -42.27 9.44 -10.21
C ASP A 209 -41.38 10.54 -10.82
N GLN A 210 -41.97 11.64 -11.31
CA GLN A 210 -41.18 12.74 -11.85
C GLN A 210 -40.33 13.41 -10.75
N PRO A 211 -39.07 13.75 -11.02
CA PRO A 211 -38.13 14.26 -10.01
C PRO A 211 -38.44 15.71 -9.61
N GLN A 212 -39.20 16.44 -10.42
CA GLN A 212 -39.60 17.82 -10.15
C GLN A 212 -40.59 17.87 -8.99
N LYS A 213 -40.22 18.58 -7.92
CA LYS A 213 -41.13 18.88 -6.82
C LYS A 213 -41.86 20.20 -7.09
N TRP A 214 -43.16 20.22 -6.81
CA TRP A 214 -44.02 21.39 -6.90
C TRP A 214 -45.20 21.26 -5.91
N GLU A 215 -46.06 22.27 -5.83
CA GLU A 215 -47.18 22.33 -4.88
C GLU A 215 -48.23 21.21 -5.08
N GLY A 216 -48.23 20.54 -6.23
CA GLY A 216 -49.07 19.37 -6.52
C GLY A 216 -48.42 18.02 -6.17
N THR A 217 -47.10 17.98 -5.88
CA THR A 217 -46.39 16.75 -5.52
C THR A 217 -46.99 16.13 -4.26
N GLY A 218 -47.24 14.82 -4.29
CA GLY A 218 -47.88 14.10 -3.18
C GLY A 218 -49.41 14.06 -3.23
N TYR A 219 -50.07 14.80 -4.14
CA TYR A 219 -51.54 14.84 -4.16
C TYR A 219 -52.16 13.55 -4.71
N VAL A 220 -51.55 12.89 -5.71
CA VAL A 220 -51.98 11.57 -6.18
C VAL A 220 -51.80 10.54 -5.07
N GLU A 221 -50.67 10.60 -4.36
CA GLU A 221 -50.32 9.72 -3.27
C GLU A 221 -51.24 9.91 -2.04
N SER A 222 -51.91 11.06 -1.93
CA SER A 222 -52.95 11.29 -0.92
C SER A 222 -54.24 10.50 -1.16
N LYS A 223 -54.40 9.85 -2.32
CA LYS A 223 -55.58 9.05 -2.69
C LYS A 223 -55.25 7.54 -2.57
N PRO A 224 -55.68 6.86 -1.49
CA PRO A 224 -55.26 5.48 -1.22
C PRO A 224 -55.63 4.50 -2.34
N ASN A 225 -56.77 4.70 -3.01
CA ASN A 225 -57.20 3.83 -4.10
C ASN A 225 -56.36 4.00 -5.37
N LEU A 226 -55.91 5.23 -5.69
CA LEU A 226 -54.96 5.46 -6.79
C LEU A 226 -53.59 4.87 -6.47
N VAL A 227 -53.14 4.96 -5.21
CA VAL A 227 -51.89 4.32 -4.76
C VAL A 227 -51.98 2.80 -4.91
N ALA A 228 -53.05 2.18 -4.42
CA ALA A 228 -53.27 0.74 -4.54
C ALA A 228 -53.34 0.28 -6.01
N TYR A 229 -53.99 1.06 -6.88
CA TYR A 229 -54.01 0.82 -8.32
C TYR A 229 -52.60 0.91 -8.93
N LEU A 230 -51.84 1.96 -8.62
CA LEU A 230 -50.46 2.14 -9.09
C LEU A 230 -49.55 0.98 -8.66
N GLU A 231 -49.63 0.55 -7.40
CA GLU A 231 -48.84 -0.57 -6.87
C GLU A 231 -49.23 -1.90 -7.55
N GLY A 232 -50.52 -2.14 -7.75
CA GLY A 232 -51.02 -3.32 -8.46
C GLY A 232 -50.51 -3.39 -9.89
N MET A 233 -50.59 -2.26 -10.62
CA MET A 233 -50.09 -2.14 -11.99
C MET A 233 -48.57 -2.27 -12.07
N ARG A 234 -47.83 -1.65 -11.14
CA ARG A 234 -46.36 -1.74 -11.02
C ARG A 234 -45.92 -3.17 -10.79
N LYS A 235 -46.58 -3.90 -9.88
CA LYS A 235 -46.30 -5.32 -9.63
C LYS A 235 -46.51 -6.20 -10.87
N GLN A 236 -47.46 -5.83 -11.73
CA GLN A 236 -47.85 -6.66 -12.87
C GLN A 236 -47.10 -6.35 -14.17
N TYR A 237 -46.78 -5.08 -14.45
CA TYR A 237 -46.35 -4.65 -15.79
C TYR A 237 -45.01 -3.88 -15.83
N ASP A 238 -44.48 -3.45 -14.69
CA ASP A 238 -43.15 -2.88 -14.68
C ASP A 238 -42.11 -3.97 -14.96
N PRO A 239 -41.00 -3.63 -15.63
CA PRO A 239 -39.85 -4.50 -15.60
C PRO A 239 -39.41 -4.61 -14.14
N VAL A 240 -39.72 -5.73 -13.47
CA VAL A 240 -38.85 -6.21 -12.39
C VAL A 240 -37.49 -6.26 -13.06
N SER A 241 -36.57 -5.38 -12.64
CA SER A 241 -35.26 -5.37 -13.25
C SER A 241 -34.76 -6.82 -13.24
N LEU A 242 -34.48 -7.37 -14.43
CA LEU A 242 -33.79 -8.66 -14.52
C LEU A 242 -32.51 -8.61 -13.66
N ALA A 243 -31.99 -7.40 -13.42
CA ALA A 243 -30.96 -7.09 -12.45
C ALA A 243 -31.29 -7.58 -11.04
N LEU A 244 -32.50 -7.46 -10.48
CA LEU A 244 -32.81 -7.94 -9.11
C LEU A 244 -32.98 -9.46 -9.01
N GLY A 245 -33.55 -10.11 -10.04
CA GLY A 245 -33.71 -11.57 -10.08
C GLY A 245 -32.41 -12.32 -10.41
N LEU A 246 -31.53 -11.70 -11.21
CA LEU A 246 -30.18 -12.17 -11.49
C LEU A 246 -29.13 -11.55 -10.58
N LEU A 247 -29.47 -10.62 -9.67
CA LEU A 247 -28.49 -9.96 -8.78
C LEU A 247 -27.64 -11.00 -8.03
N PRO A 248 -28.22 -12.10 -7.49
CA PRO A 248 -27.42 -13.15 -6.86
C PRO A 248 -26.48 -13.86 -7.86
N LEU A 249 -26.88 -13.99 -9.13
CA LEU A 249 -26.08 -14.57 -10.21
C LEU A 249 -25.04 -13.59 -10.80
N ALA A 250 -25.30 -12.28 -10.78
CA ALA A 250 -24.38 -11.21 -11.18
C ALA A 250 -23.33 -10.95 -10.09
N PHE A 251 -23.71 -11.16 -8.83
CA PHE A 251 -22.79 -11.25 -7.70
C PHE A 251 -22.14 -12.63 -7.59
N LEU A 252 -22.55 -13.67 -8.33
CA LEU A 252 -21.87 -14.96 -8.29
C LEU A 252 -20.40 -14.80 -8.70
N PRO A 253 -20.03 -14.22 -9.87
CA PRO A 253 -18.63 -14.02 -10.23
C PRO A 253 -17.85 -13.20 -9.18
N ALA A 254 -18.44 -12.15 -8.61
CA ALA A 254 -17.84 -11.35 -7.54
C ALA A 254 -17.69 -12.17 -6.23
N PHE A 255 -18.70 -12.95 -5.84
CA PHE A 255 -18.67 -13.93 -4.75
C PHE A 255 -17.71 -15.08 -5.09
N TYR A 256 -17.51 -15.48 -6.33
CA TYR A 256 -16.61 -16.56 -6.69
C TYR A 256 -15.15 -16.10 -6.72
N ALA A 257 -14.92 -14.83 -7.08
CA ALA A 257 -13.65 -14.13 -7.00
C ALA A 257 -13.29 -13.74 -5.57
N TYR A 258 -14.26 -13.31 -4.74
CA TYR A 258 -14.03 -12.75 -3.40
C TYR A 258 -14.50 -13.63 -2.22
N SER A 259 -15.32 -14.66 -2.43
CA SER A 259 -15.88 -15.42 -1.30
C SER A 259 -14.81 -16.27 -0.62
N PRO A 260 -14.74 -16.20 0.73
CA PRO A 260 -13.85 -17.02 1.54
C PRO A 260 -14.20 -18.51 1.52
N ALA A 261 -15.24 -18.91 0.78
CA ALA A 261 -15.82 -20.24 0.88
C ALA A 261 -15.05 -21.35 0.13
N SER A 262 -15.17 -22.57 0.66
CA SER A 262 -14.62 -23.80 0.06
C SER A 262 -15.25 -24.10 -1.32
N LYS A 263 -14.57 -24.92 -2.13
CA LYS A 263 -15.13 -25.42 -3.40
C LYS A 263 -16.51 -26.08 -3.22
N SER A 264 -16.73 -26.75 -2.08
CA SER A 264 -18.01 -27.36 -1.72
C SER A 264 -19.10 -26.32 -1.45
N THR A 265 -18.83 -25.26 -0.69
CA THR A 265 -19.81 -24.18 -0.47
C THR A 265 -20.13 -23.43 -1.74
N LYS A 266 -19.14 -23.19 -2.60
CA LYS A 266 -19.35 -22.62 -3.94
C LYS A 266 -20.37 -23.45 -4.72
N LEU A 267 -20.17 -24.77 -4.77
CA LEU A 267 -21.09 -25.70 -5.42
C LEU A 267 -22.51 -25.62 -4.85
N TRP A 268 -22.66 -25.59 -3.51
CA TRP A 268 -23.96 -25.51 -2.85
C TRP A 268 -24.62 -24.14 -2.99
N THR A 269 -23.88 -23.04 -2.84
CA THR A 269 -24.39 -21.68 -3.07
C THR A 269 -24.82 -21.49 -4.51
N THR A 270 -24.07 -22.03 -5.49
CA THR A 270 -24.54 -22.10 -6.88
C THR A 270 -25.75 -22.98 -7.01
N PHE A 271 -25.80 -24.15 -6.39
CA PHE A 271 -26.99 -25.01 -6.44
C PHE A 271 -28.23 -24.30 -5.90
N TYR A 272 -28.14 -23.62 -4.75
CA TYR A 272 -29.25 -22.88 -4.14
C TYR A 272 -29.61 -21.60 -4.90
N LEU A 273 -28.63 -20.84 -5.39
CA LEU A 273 -28.88 -19.65 -6.21
C LEU A 273 -29.38 -20.02 -7.60
N THR A 274 -28.95 -21.16 -8.16
CA THR A 274 -29.52 -21.74 -9.38
C THR A 274 -30.93 -22.24 -9.12
N LEU A 275 -31.23 -22.91 -7.99
CA LEU A 275 -32.60 -23.27 -7.58
C LEU A 275 -33.49 -22.03 -7.41
N PHE A 276 -32.96 -20.97 -6.78
CA PHE A 276 -33.63 -19.70 -6.62
C PHE A 276 -33.87 -19.01 -7.97
N SER A 277 -32.92 -19.11 -8.90
CA SER A 277 -33.05 -18.57 -10.26
C SER A 277 -33.97 -19.43 -11.13
N VAL A 278 -33.99 -20.75 -10.94
CA VAL A 278 -34.91 -21.71 -11.56
C VAL A 278 -36.34 -21.49 -11.07
N ARG A 279 -36.53 -21.12 -9.79
CA ARG A 279 -37.83 -20.64 -9.25
C ARG A 279 -38.34 -19.40 -10.00
N PHE A 280 -37.45 -18.56 -10.51
CA PHE A 280 -37.80 -17.40 -11.35
C PHE A 280 -37.92 -17.73 -12.84
N LEU A 281 -37.18 -18.72 -13.35
CA LEU A 281 -37.10 -19.06 -14.78
C LEU A 281 -38.08 -20.18 -15.21
N PHE A 282 -38.59 -21.01 -14.30
CA PHE A 282 -39.52 -22.11 -14.59
C PHE A 282 -40.69 -22.08 -13.60
N SER A 283 -41.82 -21.51 -14.02
CA SER A 283 -42.86 -21.08 -13.08
C SER A 283 -43.90 -22.13 -12.68
N ASP A 284 -44.26 -23.11 -13.50
CA ASP A 284 -45.55 -23.78 -13.27
C ASP A 284 -45.43 -25.08 -12.46
N THR A 285 -44.49 -25.95 -12.79
CA THR A 285 -44.26 -27.20 -12.07
C THR A 285 -43.70 -26.96 -10.67
N PHE A 286 -42.82 -25.97 -10.53
CA PHE A 286 -42.23 -25.63 -9.23
C PHE A 286 -43.24 -24.92 -8.31
N LYS A 287 -44.11 -24.04 -8.85
CA LYS A 287 -45.23 -23.47 -8.07
C LYS A 287 -46.19 -24.55 -7.61
N ALA A 288 -46.54 -25.52 -8.45
CA ALA A 288 -47.43 -26.62 -8.06
C ALA A 288 -46.85 -27.47 -6.91
N VAL A 289 -45.57 -27.85 -6.99
CA VAL A 289 -44.90 -28.62 -5.92
C VAL A 289 -44.74 -27.81 -4.65
N THR A 290 -44.35 -26.53 -4.75
CA THR A 290 -44.16 -25.67 -3.57
C THR A 290 -45.47 -25.26 -2.91
N SER A 291 -46.54 -25.02 -3.67
CA SER A 291 -47.89 -24.82 -3.13
C SER A 291 -48.38 -26.07 -2.43
N ALA A 292 -48.19 -27.27 -2.99
CA ALA A 292 -48.58 -28.52 -2.33
C ALA A 292 -47.81 -28.77 -1.02
N ILE A 293 -46.50 -28.48 -0.99
CA ILE A 293 -45.68 -28.55 0.23
C ILE A 293 -46.13 -27.51 1.26
N TYR A 294 -46.46 -26.29 0.81
CA TYR A 294 -46.93 -25.21 1.67
C TYR A 294 -48.31 -25.52 2.27
N GLU A 295 -49.26 -25.97 1.46
CA GLU A 295 -50.59 -26.41 1.91
C GLU A 295 -50.46 -27.55 2.92
N TYR A 296 -49.65 -28.57 2.64
CA TYR A 296 -49.36 -29.64 3.59
C TYR A 296 -48.74 -29.14 4.89
N ALA A 297 -47.81 -28.17 4.82
CA ALA A 297 -47.15 -27.58 5.98
C ALA A 297 -48.10 -26.73 6.84
N VAL A 298 -49.06 -26.05 6.22
CA VAL A 298 -50.10 -25.27 6.91
C VAL A 298 -51.12 -26.19 7.57
N GLU A 299 -51.49 -27.29 6.91
CA GLU A 299 -52.42 -28.28 7.45
C GLU A 299 -51.79 -29.15 8.57
N ASN A 300 -50.47 -29.39 8.51
CA ASN A 300 -49.77 -30.30 9.42
C ASN A 300 -48.52 -29.67 10.07
N PRO A 301 -48.64 -28.51 10.75
CA PRO A 301 -47.48 -27.72 11.18
C PRO A 301 -46.55 -28.47 12.13
N LEU A 302 -47.11 -29.28 13.04
CA LEU A 302 -46.32 -30.06 14.00
C LEU A 302 -45.54 -31.19 13.30
N VAL A 303 -46.18 -31.90 12.37
CA VAL A 303 -45.55 -33.00 11.60
C VAL A 303 -44.47 -32.45 10.69
N THR A 304 -44.73 -31.31 10.04
CA THR A 304 -43.73 -30.63 9.20
C THR A 304 -42.53 -30.16 10.01
N VAL A 305 -42.74 -29.54 11.18
CA VAL A 305 -41.63 -29.14 12.07
C VAL A 305 -40.84 -30.35 12.54
N LEU A 306 -41.50 -31.42 12.98
CA LEU A 306 -40.82 -32.65 13.42
C LEU A 306 -40.07 -33.35 12.29
N THR A 307 -40.61 -33.36 11.07
CA THR A 307 -39.98 -33.94 9.88
C THR A 307 -38.78 -33.10 9.42
N LEU A 308 -38.92 -31.78 9.39
CA LEU A 308 -37.79 -30.89 9.08
C LEU A 308 -36.71 -30.99 10.16
N ALA A 309 -37.08 -31.10 11.43
CA ALA A 309 -36.14 -31.28 12.53
C ALA A 309 -35.43 -32.65 12.48
N SER A 310 -36.16 -33.74 12.15
CA SER A 310 -35.58 -35.08 12.05
C SER A 310 -34.61 -35.24 10.89
N ILE A 311 -34.70 -34.38 9.86
CA ILE A 311 -33.74 -34.32 8.75
C ILE A 311 -32.62 -33.32 9.05
N ALA A 312 -32.97 -32.11 9.50
CA ALA A 312 -32.02 -31.02 9.69
C ALA A 312 -31.07 -31.27 10.87
N ALA A 313 -31.56 -31.80 12.00
CA ALA A 313 -30.72 -31.97 13.19
C ALA A 313 -29.61 -33.01 13.00
N PRO A 314 -29.84 -34.21 12.41
CA PRO A 314 -28.77 -35.15 12.11
C PRO A 314 -27.78 -34.63 11.07
N LEU A 315 -28.27 -33.96 10.01
CA LEU A 315 -27.41 -33.34 9.01
C LEU A 315 -26.53 -32.25 9.62
N LYS A 316 -27.09 -31.44 10.54
CA LYS A 316 -26.38 -30.40 11.27
C LYS A 316 -25.31 -30.97 12.20
N TYR A 317 -25.66 -32.04 12.93
CA TYR A 317 -24.72 -32.74 13.79
C TYR A 317 -23.58 -33.38 13.00
N LEU A 318 -23.90 -34.04 11.88
CA LEU A 318 -22.90 -34.63 10.98
C LEU A 318 -21.98 -33.55 10.39
N GLN A 319 -22.55 -32.44 9.90
CA GLN A 319 -21.80 -31.29 9.42
C GLN A 319 -20.84 -30.75 10.49
N TYR A 320 -21.33 -30.55 11.72
CA TYR A 320 -20.52 -30.11 12.85
C TYR A 320 -19.38 -31.10 13.13
N LYS A 321 -19.68 -32.41 13.28
CA LYS A 321 -18.66 -33.43 13.55
C LYS A 321 -17.60 -33.50 12.46
N LEU A 322 -18.00 -33.50 11.19
CA LEU A 322 -17.06 -33.55 10.07
C LEU A 322 -16.20 -32.29 9.99
N ARG A 323 -16.76 -31.12 10.29
CA ARG A 323 -16.02 -29.85 10.23
C ARG A 323 -14.99 -29.70 11.34
N TYR A 324 -15.35 -30.04 12.57
CA TYR A 324 -14.43 -29.97 13.70
C TYR A 324 -13.52 -31.20 13.81
N SER A 325 -13.68 -32.22 12.94
CA SER A 325 -12.90 -33.45 12.99
C SER A 325 -11.39 -33.22 12.93
N ARG A 326 -10.89 -32.36 12.03
CA ARG A 326 -9.45 -32.08 11.91
C ARG A 326 -8.90 -31.31 13.09
N LEU A 327 -9.62 -30.28 13.56
CA LEU A 327 -9.24 -29.52 14.74
C LEU A 327 -9.17 -30.44 15.97
N ASN A 328 -10.19 -31.26 16.17
CA ASN A 328 -10.24 -32.22 17.28
C ASN A 328 -9.16 -33.30 17.15
N ALA A 329 -8.83 -33.73 15.92
CA ALA A 329 -7.73 -34.66 15.68
C ALA A 329 -6.38 -34.05 16.07
N LEU A 330 -6.14 -32.77 15.78
CA LEU A 330 -4.93 -32.06 16.23
C LEU A 330 -4.89 -31.89 17.76
N LYS A 331 -6.01 -31.46 18.38
CA LYS A 331 -6.12 -31.35 19.85
C LYS A 331 -5.86 -32.71 20.52
N TRP A 332 -6.43 -33.80 19.98
CA TRP A 332 -6.22 -35.15 20.50
C TRP A 332 -4.79 -35.66 20.27
N LYS A 333 -4.23 -35.47 19.07
CA LYS A 333 -2.89 -35.94 18.70
C LYS A 333 -1.79 -35.36 19.58
N TYR A 334 -1.92 -34.08 19.96
CA TYR A 334 -0.89 -33.35 20.69
C TYR A 334 -1.26 -33.00 22.14
N GLY A 335 -2.48 -33.31 22.58
CA GLY A 335 -2.96 -32.98 23.91
C GLY A 335 -3.20 -31.48 24.13
N PHE A 336 -3.38 -30.70 23.06
CA PHE A 336 -3.64 -29.26 23.15
C PHE A 336 -5.03 -28.97 23.71
N THR A 337 -5.08 -28.12 24.73
CA THR A 337 -6.30 -27.65 25.38
C THR A 337 -6.34 -26.12 25.40
N ASP A 338 -7.31 -25.56 26.12
CA ASP A 338 -7.43 -24.12 26.29
C ASP A 338 -6.43 -23.57 27.33
N ASP A 339 -5.73 -24.45 28.07
CA ASP A 339 -4.63 -24.10 28.97
C ASP A 339 -3.32 -23.89 28.17
N PRO A 340 -2.73 -22.68 28.20
CA PRO A 340 -1.46 -22.37 27.53
C PRO A 340 -0.32 -23.35 27.83
N LYS A 341 -0.28 -23.94 29.03
CA LYS A 341 0.76 -24.90 29.41
C LYS A 341 0.81 -26.14 28.50
N THR A 342 -0.31 -26.46 27.86
CA THR A 342 -0.39 -27.61 26.95
C THR A 342 0.27 -27.36 25.59
N TYR A 343 0.50 -26.09 25.21
CA TYR A 343 1.06 -25.73 23.91
C TYR A 343 2.16 -24.66 23.94
N GLU A 344 2.56 -24.16 25.12
CA GLU A 344 3.65 -23.17 25.26
C GLU A 344 5.01 -23.67 24.72
N ASN A 345 5.22 -24.98 24.76
CA ASN A 345 6.44 -25.65 24.27
C ASN A 345 6.21 -26.36 22.92
N MET A 346 5.28 -25.85 22.09
CA MET A 346 4.99 -26.41 20.78
C MET A 346 6.23 -26.42 19.88
N THR A 347 6.53 -27.57 19.28
CA THR A 347 7.62 -27.71 18.30
C THR A 347 7.26 -27.03 16.98
N LEU A 348 8.26 -26.66 16.18
CA LEU A 348 8.03 -26.01 14.88
C LEU A 348 7.34 -26.94 13.87
N GLU A 349 7.57 -28.24 13.96
CA GLU A 349 6.90 -29.25 13.15
C GLU A 349 5.41 -29.35 13.50
N GLN A 350 5.06 -29.32 14.79
CA GLN A 350 3.67 -29.23 15.25
C GLN A 350 3.03 -27.92 14.77
N ALA A 351 3.74 -26.80 14.94
CA ALA A 351 3.28 -25.49 14.51
C ALA A 351 2.96 -25.45 13.03
N GLN A 352 3.83 -26.04 12.21
CA GLN A 352 3.66 -26.14 10.77
C GLN A 352 2.48 -27.03 10.37
N GLU A 353 2.25 -28.17 11.04
CA GLU A 353 1.07 -28.99 10.77
C GLU A 353 -0.23 -28.26 11.11
N VAL A 354 -0.25 -27.54 12.24
CA VAL A 354 -1.40 -26.72 12.67
C VAL A 354 -1.66 -25.60 11.67
N GLU A 355 -0.64 -24.82 11.31
CA GLU A 355 -0.77 -23.74 10.31
C GLU A 355 -1.22 -24.28 8.96
N LYS A 356 -0.67 -25.41 8.51
CA LYS A 356 -1.07 -26.06 7.25
C LYS A 356 -2.54 -26.48 7.27
N ASN A 357 -3.04 -26.99 8.41
CA ASN A 357 -4.46 -27.28 8.56
C ASN A 357 -5.32 -26.01 8.42
N ILE A 358 -4.91 -24.90 9.03
CA ILE A 358 -5.60 -23.60 8.93
C ILE A 358 -5.57 -23.08 7.49
N ALA A 359 -4.39 -23.03 6.87
CA ALA A 359 -4.15 -22.36 5.60
C ALA A 359 -4.50 -23.20 4.35
N GLU A 360 -4.60 -24.53 4.45
CA GLU A 360 -4.91 -25.39 3.30
C GLU A 360 -6.28 -26.06 3.38
N TRP A 361 -6.75 -26.37 4.58
CA TRP A 361 -8.00 -27.10 4.78
C TRP A 361 -9.15 -26.20 5.24
N GLU A 362 -8.94 -25.45 6.31
CA GLU A 362 -10.02 -24.76 7.02
C GLU A 362 -10.33 -23.38 6.41
N PHE A 363 -9.32 -22.51 6.30
CA PHE A 363 -9.50 -21.10 5.91
C PHE A 363 -8.59 -20.60 4.77
N PRO A 364 -8.28 -21.38 3.72
CA PRO A 364 -7.31 -20.99 2.70
C PRO A 364 -7.56 -19.63 2.05
N ARG A 365 -8.83 -19.26 1.84
CA ARG A 365 -9.18 -17.97 1.24
C ARG A 365 -9.05 -16.80 2.20
N LEU A 366 -9.49 -16.95 3.46
CA LEU A 366 -9.32 -15.87 4.46
C LEU A 366 -7.85 -15.67 4.80
N PHE A 367 -7.08 -16.75 4.82
CA PHE A 367 -5.63 -16.68 4.99
C PHE A 367 -4.97 -15.85 3.89
N GLN A 368 -5.33 -16.16 2.64
CA GLN A 368 -4.89 -15.42 1.46
C GLN A 368 -5.34 -13.95 1.46
N PHE A 369 -6.60 -13.67 1.80
CA PHE A 369 -7.11 -12.29 1.90
C PHE A 369 -6.38 -11.48 2.96
N GLY A 370 -6.05 -12.08 4.10
CA GLY A 370 -5.21 -11.45 5.11
C GLY A 370 -3.88 -11.00 4.53
N TRP A 371 -3.16 -11.90 3.84
CA TRP A 371 -1.90 -11.55 3.18
C TRP A 371 -2.05 -10.47 2.12
N LEU A 372 -3.07 -10.52 1.28
CA LEU A 372 -3.27 -9.52 0.23
C LEU A 372 -3.60 -8.13 0.81
N SER A 373 -4.51 -8.07 1.78
CA SER A 373 -4.91 -6.83 2.46
C SER A 373 -3.69 -6.17 3.10
N ASP A 374 -2.91 -6.95 3.85
CA ASP A 374 -1.70 -6.43 4.52
C ASP A 374 -0.55 -6.16 3.55
N PHE A 375 -0.40 -6.90 2.44
CA PHE A 375 0.59 -6.58 1.40
C PHE A 375 0.31 -5.23 0.74
N PHE A 376 -0.96 -4.89 0.48
CA PHE A 376 -1.30 -3.53 0.05
C PHE A 376 -1.01 -2.50 1.13
N ARG A 377 -1.21 -2.88 2.39
CA ARG A 377 -0.94 -2.02 3.54
C ARG A 377 0.54 -1.62 3.65
N THR A 378 1.47 -2.42 3.11
CA THR A 378 2.90 -2.03 3.04
C THR A 378 3.17 -0.88 2.08
N SER A 379 2.26 -0.58 1.14
CA SER A 379 2.36 0.62 0.28
C SER A 379 2.15 1.93 1.05
N THR A 380 1.86 1.87 2.34
CA THR A 380 1.76 3.03 3.23
C THR A 380 3.08 3.34 3.94
N ASP A 381 4.09 2.48 3.76
CA ASP A 381 5.44 2.66 4.26
C ASP A 381 6.34 3.22 3.13
N PRO A 382 6.91 4.43 3.30
CA PRO A 382 7.79 5.03 2.31
C PRO A 382 9.05 4.22 2.04
N GLY A 383 9.65 3.57 3.03
CA GLY A 383 10.87 2.78 2.83
C GLY A 383 10.65 1.58 1.94
N VAL A 384 9.58 0.82 2.21
CA VAL A 384 9.14 -0.28 1.35
C VAL A 384 8.76 0.24 -0.03
N SER A 385 8.02 1.35 -0.13
CA SER A 385 7.56 1.90 -1.40
C SER A 385 8.71 2.42 -2.28
N HIS A 386 9.67 3.15 -1.71
CA HIS A 386 10.85 3.63 -2.42
C HIS A 386 11.75 2.47 -2.89
N ALA A 387 11.92 1.43 -2.08
CA ALA A 387 12.68 0.25 -2.47
C ALA A 387 12.03 -0.51 -3.63
N ILE A 388 10.70 -0.69 -3.59
CA ILE A 388 9.94 -1.35 -4.64
C ILE A 388 9.90 -0.52 -5.92
N ASN A 389 9.70 0.79 -5.83
CA ASN A 389 9.69 1.68 -6.98
C ASN A 389 11.06 1.71 -7.67
N ALA A 390 12.13 1.78 -6.89
CA ALA A 390 13.49 1.71 -7.40
C ALA A 390 13.84 0.36 -8.02
N SER A 391 13.10 -0.71 -7.71
CA SER A 391 13.34 -2.02 -8.31
C SER A 391 13.08 -2.02 -9.82
N GLY A 392 12.19 -1.15 -10.33
CA GLY A 392 11.78 -1.13 -11.74
C GLY A 392 11.01 -2.38 -12.21
N HIS A 393 10.70 -3.32 -11.31
CA HIS A 393 10.01 -4.57 -11.64
C HIS A 393 8.52 -4.57 -11.28
N PHE A 394 8.11 -3.72 -10.34
CA PHE A 394 6.70 -3.52 -9.99
C PHE A 394 6.04 -2.39 -10.79
N ILE A 395 6.85 -1.51 -11.39
CA ILE A 395 6.45 -0.43 -12.28
C ILE A 395 7.39 -0.52 -13.49
N ASN A 396 6.87 -1.01 -14.61
CA ASN A 396 7.64 -1.28 -15.82
C ASN A 396 6.81 -0.96 -17.07
N GLU A 397 7.45 -0.49 -18.13
CA GLU A 397 6.76 -0.26 -19.41
C GLU A 397 6.16 -1.56 -19.97
N ASP A 398 6.83 -2.70 -19.76
CA ASP A 398 6.27 -4.00 -20.08
C ASP A 398 5.48 -4.58 -18.90
N LYS A 399 4.15 -4.51 -19.01
CA LYS A 399 3.21 -5.09 -18.04
C LYS A 399 3.45 -6.57 -17.76
N ARG A 400 4.03 -7.32 -18.71
CA ARG A 400 4.36 -8.73 -18.49
C ARG A 400 5.39 -8.90 -17.36
N VAL A 401 6.37 -8.00 -17.28
CA VAL A 401 7.38 -7.99 -16.20
C VAL A 401 6.72 -7.71 -14.86
N GLU A 402 5.79 -6.75 -14.80
CA GLU A 402 5.05 -6.43 -13.58
C GLU A 402 4.23 -7.62 -13.07
N HIS A 403 3.47 -8.26 -13.97
CA HIS A 403 2.62 -9.41 -13.64
C HIS A 403 3.47 -10.63 -13.21
N GLN A 404 4.57 -10.91 -13.92
CA GLN A 404 5.50 -11.98 -13.58
C GLN A 404 6.14 -11.74 -12.20
N ARG A 405 6.57 -10.51 -11.90
CA ARG A 405 7.17 -10.13 -10.61
C ARG A 405 6.18 -10.30 -9.46
N MET A 406 4.93 -9.87 -9.64
CA MET A 406 3.88 -10.02 -8.62
C MET A 406 3.57 -11.50 -8.38
N GLN A 407 3.48 -12.30 -9.45
CA GLN A 407 3.16 -13.71 -9.35
C GLN A 407 4.29 -14.51 -8.66
N ALA A 408 5.55 -14.16 -8.91
CA ALA A 408 6.69 -14.71 -8.16
C ALA A 408 6.59 -14.44 -6.65
N THR A 409 6.23 -13.20 -6.26
CA THR A 409 6.01 -12.85 -4.84
C THR A 409 4.93 -13.72 -4.21
N VAL A 410 3.78 -13.87 -4.86
CA VAL A 410 2.65 -14.67 -4.35
C VAL A 410 3.05 -16.13 -4.13
N TYR A 411 3.76 -16.74 -5.09
CA TYR A 411 4.20 -18.13 -4.98
C TYR A 411 5.29 -18.33 -3.93
N LEU A 412 6.28 -17.44 -3.84
CA LEU A 412 7.35 -17.52 -2.85
C LEU A 412 6.82 -17.36 -1.41
N ILE A 413 5.94 -16.38 -1.17
CA ILE A 413 5.32 -16.18 0.16
C ILE A 413 4.44 -17.38 0.53
N GLY A 414 3.64 -17.89 -0.41
CA GLY A 414 2.83 -19.08 -0.18
C GLY A 414 3.64 -20.33 0.12
N ALA A 415 4.85 -20.42 -0.43
CA ALA A 415 5.74 -21.56 -0.27
C ALA A 415 6.51 -21.57 1.07
N LEU A 416 6.75 -20.40 1.68
CA LEU A 416 7.50 -20.25 2.94
C LEU A 416 7.04 -21.22 4.04
N PRO A 417 5.76 -21.21 4.48
CA PRO A 417 5.25 -22.14 5.49
C PRO A 417 4.84 -23.50 4.92
N ALA A 418 4.72 -23.65 3.58
CA ALA A 418 4.17 -24.85 2.96
C ALA A 418 5.17 -26.01 2.87
N TYR A 419 6.47 -25.71 2.69
CA TYR A 419 7.53 -26.72 2.72
C TYR A 419 8.07 -26.93 4.14
N PRO A 420 8.41 -28.17 4.53
CA PRO A 420 9.10 -28.41 5.79
C PRO A 420 10.33 -27.51 5.94
N LEU A 421 10.47 -26.82 7.06
CA LEU A 421 11.52 -25.79 7.25
C LEU A 421 12.95 -26.32 7.04
N LYS A 422 13.17 -27.61 7.29
CA LYS A 422 14.43 -28.33 7.06
C LYS A 422 14.38 -29.18 5.78
N SER A 423 13.85 -28.62 4.70
CA SER A 423 13.86 -29.25 3.38
C SER A 423 14.58 -28.38 2.37
N LYS A 424 15.15 -29.03 1.35
CA LYS A 424 15.75 -28.37 0.18
C LYS A 424 14.88 -27.25 -0.39
N ASN A 425 13.58 -27.51 -0.57
CA ASN A 425 12.66 -26.50 -1.16
C ASN A 425 12.45 -25.30 -0.24
N SER A 426 12.35 -25.49 1.08
CA SER A 426 12.26 -24.38 2.03
C SER A 426 13.54 -23.54 2.03
N GLY A 427 14.71 -24.18 2.04
CA GLY A 427 16.00 -23.52 1.91
C GLY A 427 16.11 -22.68 0.63
N LEU A 428 15.64 -23.22 -0.50
CA LEU A 428 15.63 -22.51 -1.78
C LEU A 428 14.70 -21.30 -1.79
N VAL A 429 13.48 -21.44 -1.26
CA VAL A 429 12.51 -20.34 -1.18
C VAL A 429 13.05 -19.22 -0.29
N ILE A 430 13.50 -19.55 0.92
CA ILE A 430 14.05 -18.57 1.87
C ILE A 430 15.28 -17.90 1.25
N SER A 431 16.22 -18.67 0.71
CA SER A 431 17.43 -18.10 0.09
C SER A 431 17.11 -17.22 -1.11
N ARG A 432 16.10 -17.56 -1.92
CA ARG A 432 15.71 -16.73 -3.07
C ARG A 432 15.06 -15.42 -2.63
N ILE A 433 14.20 -15.47 -1.63
CA ILE A 433 13.61 -14.27 -1.03
C ILE A 433 14.70 -13.38 -0.42
N ASN A 434 15.65 -13.97 0.32
CA ASN A 434 16.77 -13.24 0.90
C ASN A 434 17.63 -12.56 -0.16
N GLU A 435 17.85 -13.23 -1.28
CA GLU A 435 18.57 -12.67 -2.44
C GLU A 435 17.82 -11.49 -3.06
N HIS A 436 16.50 -11.59 -3.24
CA HIS A 436 15.68 -10.45 -3.72
C HIS A 436 15.81 -9.25 -2.80
N HIS A 437 15.75 -9.44 -1.49
CA HIS A 437 15.93 -8.34 -0.54
C HIS A 437 17.37 -7.81 -0.53
N HIS A 438 18.37 -8.68 -0.71
CA HIS A 438 19.79 -8.31 -0.74
C HIS A 438 20.14 -7.37 -1.91
N ARG A 439 19.54 -7.58 -3.09
CA ARG A 439 19.72 -6.69 -4.25
C ARG A 439 19.38 -5.23 -3.95
N TYR A 440 18.43 -5.02 -3.03
CA TYR A 440 17.95 -3.70 -2.64
C TYR A 440 18.37 -3.32 -1.21
N GLY A 441 19.32 -4.05 -0.62
CA GLY A 441 19.71 -3.92 0.79
C GLY A 441 20.16 -2.52 1.21
N ILE A 442 20.62 -1.67 0.29
CA ILE A 442 20.95 -0.25 0.56
C ILE A 442 19.69 0.55 0.97
N LYS A 443 18.51 0.10 0.52
CA LYS A 443 17.22 0.79 0.68
C LYS A 443 16.30 0.14 1.73
N ILE A 444 16.58 -1.09 2.15
CA ILE A 444 15.71 -1.87 3.06
C ILE A 444 16.49 -2.31 4.30
N ASN A 445 16.01 -1.93 5.49
CA ASN A 445 16.63 -2.30 6.77
C ASN A 445 15.93 -3.54 7.41
N SER A 446 16.44 -4.01 8.55
CA SER A 446 15.86 -5.18 9.24
C SER A 446 14.45 -4.93 9.80
N ASP A 447 14.10 -3.69 10.13
CA ASP A 447 12.78 -3.35 10.67
C ASP A 447 11.73 -3.35 9.55
N ASP A 448 12.09 -2.91 8.34
CA ASP A 448 11.24 -2.99 7.15
C ASP A 448 10.89 -4.46 6.85
N ILE A 449 11.87 -5.37 6.94
CA ILE A 449 11.64 -6.81 6.76
C ILE A 449 10.86 -7.41 7.94
N LEU A 450 11.15 -6.99 9.17
CA LEU A 450 10.37 -7.39 10.35
C LEU A 450 8.90 -7.01 10.19
N TYR A 451 8.62 -5.81 9.69
CA TYR A 451 7.28 -5.34 9.38
C TYR A 451 6.59 -6.23 8.33
N LEU A 452 7.30 -6.61 7.26
CA LEU A 452 6.78 -7.57 6.28
C LEU A 452 6.49 -8.95 6.89
N VAL A 453 7.40 -9.51 7.70
CA VAL A 453 7.22 -10.81 8.35
C VAL A 453 6.04 -10.78 9.33
N ILE A 454 5.93 -9.72 10.14
CA ILE A 454 4.81 -9.52 11.06
C ILE A 454 3.50 -9.42 10.28
N HIS A 455 3.46 -8.72 9.15
CA HIS A 455 2.27 -8.68 8.31
C HIS A 455 1.81 -10.08 7.89
N PHE A 456 2.70 -10.92 7.36
CA PHE A 456 2.30 -12.25 6.93
C PHE A 456 1.93 -13.21 8.07
N GLY A 457 2.53 -13.04 9.25
CA GLY A 457 2.20 -13.82 10.45
C GLY A 457 0.97 -13.35 11.21
N VAL A 458 0.64 -12.05 11.18
CA VAL A 458 -0.46 -11.45 11.96
C VAL A 458 -1.74 -11.30 11.15
N ALA A 459 -1.67 -10.92 9.87
CA ALA A 459 -2.84 -10.56 9.06
C ALA A 459 -3.94 -11.64 8.97
N PRO A 460 -3.62 -12.93 8.81
CA PRO A 460 -4.65 -13.96 8.64
C PRO A 460 -5.59 -14.09 9.85
N ILE A 461 -5.07 -13.91 11.06
CA ILE A 461 -5.77 -14.17 12.32
C ILE A 461 -7.04 -13.32 12.49
N PRO A 462 -7.00 -11.98 12.40
CA PRO A 462 -8.20 -11.16 12.54
C PRO A 462 -9.21 -11.39 11.41
N TRP A 463 -8.75 -11.62 10.18
CA TRP A 463 -9.63 -11.97 9.05
C TRP A 463 -10.40 -13.26 9.32
N ILE A 464 -9.73 -14.28 9.81
CA ILE A 464 -10.36 -15.56 10.17
C ILE A 464 -11.31 -15.36 11.36
N ASN A 465 -10.88 -14.65 12.40
CA ASN A 465 -11.71 -14.45 13.58
C ASN A 465 -12.97 -13.60 13.33
N LYS A 466 -12.94 -12.70 12.35
CA LYS A 466 -14.06 -11.81 11.99
C LYS A 466 -15.02 -12.45 10.96
N PHE A 467 -14.48 -13.16 9.96
CA PHE A 467 -15.26 -13.62 8.80
C PHE A 467 -15.25 -15.14 8.61
N GLY A 468 -14.44 -15.87 9.37
CA GLY A 468 -14.41 -17.33 9.38
C GLY A 468 -15.68 -17.93 10.00
N TYR A 469 -15.91 -19.21 9.71
CA TYR A 469 -17.04 -19.93 10.28
C TYR A 469 -16.86 -20.20 11.80
N ARG A 470 -15.63 -20.10 12.30
CA ARG A 470 -15.21 -20.15 13.71
C ARG A 470 -14.02 -19.23 13.92
N LYS A 471 -13.73 -18.90 15.18
CA LYS A 471 -12.47 -18.27 15.57
C LYS A 471 -11.35 -19.32 15.64
N LEU A 472 -10.12 -18.86 15.51
CA LEU A 472 -8.93 -19.65 15.80
C LEU A 472 -8.82 -19.90 17.30
N GLU A 473 -8.41 -21.11 17.64
CA GLU A 473 -8.09 -21.49 19.01
C GLU A 473 -6.75 -20.85 19.44
N PRO A 474 -6.52 -20.62 20.74
CA PRO A 474 -5.26 -20.02 21.22
C PRO A 474 -3.98 -20.73 20.74
N PHE A 475 -3.98 -22.08 20.70
CA PHE A 475 -2.85 -22.86 20.19
C PHE A 475 -2.63 -22.68 18.68
N GLU A 476 -3.69 -22.41 17.91
CA GLU A 476 -3.60 -22.13 16.47
C GLU A 476 -2.95 -20.77 16.22
N VAL A 477 -3.29 -19.75 17.01
CA VAL A 477 -2.64 -18.43 16.98
C VAL A 477 -1.16 -18.54 17.37
N HIS A 478 -0.86 -19.29 18.43
CA HIS A 478 0.51 -19.56 18.86
C HIS A 478 1.33 -20.26 17.76
N ALA A 479 0.77 -21.30 17.15
CA ALA A 479 1.38 -22.06 16.05
C ALA A 479 1.76 -21.17 14.85
N ILE A 480 0.85 -20.30 14.41
CA ILE A 480 1.12 -19.36 13.33
C ILE A 480 2.31 -18.47 13.70
N TRP A 481 2.30 -17.87 14.90
CA TRP A 481 3.33 -16.92 15.28
C TRP A 481 4.71 -17.57 15.41
N ILE A 482 4.85 -18.70 16.11
CA ILE A 482 6.17 -19.33 16.29
C ILE A 482 6.78 -19.80 14.96
N LEU A 483 5.94 -20.21 14.00
CA LEU A 483 6.38 -20.57 12.65
C LEU A 483 6.91 -19.35 11.89
N TRP A 484 6.15 -18.26 11.86
CA TRP A 484 6.56 -17.01 11.21
C TRP A 484 7.75 -16.35 11.90
N ARG A 485 7.89 -16.53 13.21
CA ARG A 485 9.07 -16.14 13.98
C ARG A 485 10.33 -16.83 13.45
N GLU A 486 10.29 -18.15 13.30
CA GLU A 486 11.43 -18.92 12.77
C GLU A 486 11.72 -18.56 11.31
N ILE A 487 10.69 -18.36 10.48
CA ILE A 487 10.86 -17.88 9.11
C ILE A 487 11.59 -16.53 9.11
N GLY A 488 11.19 -15.57 9.94
CA GLY A 488 11.88 -14.29 10.08
C GLY A 488 13.33 -14.42 10.54
N VAL A 489 13.62 -15.35 11.45
CA VAL A 489 15.01 -15.65 11.86
C VAL A 489 15.84 -16.16 10.69
N ARG A 490 15.32 -17.13 9.95
CA ARG A 490 15.95 -17.70 8.74
C ARG A 490 15.99 -16.72 7.57
N MET A 491 15.19 -15.67 7.62
CA MET A 491 15.26 -14.50 6.75
C MET A 491 16.18 -13.41 7.30
N GLY A 492 17.00 -13.65 8.33
CA GLY A 492 18.01 -12.70 8.82
C GLY A 492 17.49 -11.54 9.68
N VAL A 493 16.21 -11.52 10.03
CA VAL A 493 15.59 -10.41 10.79
C VAL A 493 16.09 -10.36 12.23
N ARG A 494 16.91 -9.36 12.56
CA ARG A 494 17.74 -9.32 13.77
C ARG A 494 16.96 -9.57 15.07
N TYR A 495 15.78 -8.96 15.20
CA TYR A 495 14.93 -9.07 16.38
C TYR A 495 13.55 -9.58 15.99
N MET A 496 13.06 -10.62 16.66
CA MET A 496 11.71 -11.15 16.44
C MET A 496 10.92 -11.09 17.76
N PRO A 497 9.68 -10.58 17.76
CA PRO A 497 8.80 -10.65 18.92
C PRO A 497 8.59 -12.10 19.39
N GLN A 498 8.53 -12.32 20.70
CA GLN A 498 8.41 -13.67 21.25
C GLN A 498 6.99 -14.19 21.18
N THR A 499 6.01 -13.31 21.35
CA THR A 499 4.58 -13.64 21.30
C THR A 499 3.85 -12.87 20.20
N TYR A 500 2.67 -13.38 19.85
CA TYR A 500 1.78 -12.73 18.87
C TYR A 500 1.38 -11.33 19.31
N GLU A 501 1.12 -11.13 20.61
CA GLU A 501 0.72 -9.86 21.19
C GLU A 501 1.84 -8.81 21.06
N GLN A 502 3.08 -9.20 21.35
CA GLN A 502 4.25 -8.35 21.14
C GLN A 502 4.42 -7.97 19.67
N ALA A 503 4.14 -8.89 18.74
CA ALA A 503 4.19 -8.60 17.31
C ALA A 503 3.12 -7.58 16.89
N CYS A 504 1.91 -7.70 17.44
CA CYS A 504 0.82 -6.75 17.18
C CYS A 504 1.14 -5.36 17.74
N GLU A 505 1.69 -5.29 18.95
CA GLU A 505 2.12 -4.04 19.58
C GLU A 505 3.25 -3.37 18.81
N TRP A 506 4.29 -4.13 18.44
CA TRP A 506 5.40 -3.62 17.65
C TRP A 506 4.91 -3.06 16.30
N ARG A 507 4.04 -3.78 15.60
CA ARG A 507 3.44 -3.31 14.34
C ARG A 507 2.70 -2.00 14.52
N LYS A 508 1.85 -1.90 15.55
CA LYS A 508 1.10 -0.68 15.83
C LYS A 508 2.02 0.51 16.07
N ASN A 509 3.10 0.31 16.83
CA ASN A 509 4.11 1.34 17.10
C ASN A 509 4.85 1.73 15.82
N PHE A 510 5.33 0.75 15.04
CA PHE A 510 6.00 0.97 13.75
C PHE A 510 5.14 1.83 12.80
N GLU A 511 3.87 1.43 12.63
CA GLU A 511 2.92 2.12 11.76
C GLU A 511 2.59 3.54 12.23
N SER A 512 2.56 3.80 13.53
CA SER A 512 2.30 5.14 14.07
C SER A 512 3.39 6.15 13.72
N ILE A 513 4.60 5.66 13.45
CA ILE A 513 5.78 6.49 13.13
C ILE A 513 6.01 6.54 11.62
N HIS A 514 5.91 5.39 10.93
CA HIS A 514 6.38 5.23 9.55
C HIS A 514 5.31 5.47 8.47
N ARG A 515 4.05 5.65 8.85
CA ARG A 515 2.98 5.95 7.89
C ARG A 515 2.79 7.43 7.71
N TRP A 516 3.18 7.95 6.55
CA TRP A 516 2.83 9.30 6.10
C TRP A 516 2.66 9.34 4.59
N ILE A 517 2.21 10.50 4.07
CA ILE A 517 2.01 10.73 2.64
C ILE A 517 3.37 10.83 1.95
N ASP A 518 3.63 9.95 1.00
CA ASP A 518 4.78 10.00 0.11
C ASP A 518 4.34 9.73 -1.34
N PRO A 519 4.85 10.45 -2.35
CA PRO A 519 4.58 10.12 -3.76
C PRO A 519 4.86 8.66 -4.12
N ALA A 520 5.91 8.06 -3.56
CA ALA A 520 6.26 6.66 -3.81
C ALA A 520 5.14 5.69 -3.35
N ASN A 521 4.48 6.00 -2.24
CA ASN A 521 3.33 5.24 -1.73
C ASN A 521 2.18 5.24 -2.74
N HIS A 522 1.91 6.39 -3.37
CA HIS A 522 0.87 6.48 -4.41
C HIS A 522 1.18 5.58 -5.60
N ILE A 523 2.41 5.67 -6.11
CA ILE A 523 2.82 4.93 -7.31
C ILE A 523 2.75 3.43 -7.05
N MET A 524 3.28 2.96 -5.91
CA MET A 524 3.20 1.55 -5.51
C MET A 524 1.75 1.09 -5.34
N ALA A 525 0.92 1.86 -4.63
CA ALA A 525 -0.47 1.50 -4.39
C ALA A 525 -1.28 1.43 -5.71
N MET A 526 -1.04 2.34 -6.64
CA MET A 526 -1.66 2.33 -7.96
C MET A 526 -1.17 1.17 -8.83
N ALA A 527 0.13 0.87 -8.80
CA ALA A 527 0.68 -0.30 -9.48
C ALA A 527 0.00 -1.58 -8.98
N MET A 528 -0.08 -1.77 -7.65
CA MET A 528 -0.76 -2.93 -7.06
C MET A 528 -2.26 -2.97 -7.39
N LEU A 529 -2.96 -1.84 -7.30
CA LEU A 529 -4.39 -1.76 -7.64
C LEU A 529 -4.64 -2.10 -9.11
N SER A 530 -3.75 -1.66 -10.01
CA SER A 530 -3.86 -1.98 -11.44
C SER A 530 -3.79 -3.48 -11.71
N GLN A 531 -3.01 -4.22 -10.90
CA GLN A 531 -2.90 -5.68 -10.97
C GLN A 531 -4.20 -6.35 -10.55
N VAL A 532 -4.81 -5.90 -9.45
CA VAL A 532 -6.12 -6.39 -8.98
C VAL A 532 -7.22 -6.09 -10.00
N LEU A 533 -7.17 -4.94 -10.66
CA LEU A 533 -8.15 -4.52 -11.66
C LEU A 533 -7.92 -5.12 -13.05
N TYR A 534 -6.77 -5.74 -13.30
CA TYR A 534 -6.42 -6.35 -14.58
C TYR A 534 -7.47 -7.35 -15.07
N PRO A 535 -7.90 -8.36 -14.27
CA PRO A 535 -8.94 -9.31 -14.68
C PRO A 535 -10.37 -8.75 -14.63
N VAL A 536 -10.56 -7.48 -14.26
CA VAL A 536 -11.89 -6.89 -14.05
C VAL A 536 -12.38 -6.20 -15.34
N PRO A 537 -13.61 -6.52 -15.83
CA PRO A 537 -14.22 -5.83 -16.95
C PRO A 537 -14.31 -4.32 -16.73
N ARG A 538 -14.10 -3.51 -17.77
CA ARG A 538 -13.99 -2.03 -17.66
C ARG A 538 -15.16 -1.40 -16.89
N ALA A 539 -16.39 -1.84 -17.15
CA ALA A 539 -17.59 -1.35 -16.47
C ALA A 539 -17.60 -1.58 -14.95
N LEU A 540 -16.89 -2.61 -14.46
CA LEU A 540 -16.85 -2.99 -13.05
C LEU A 540 -15.60 -2.49 -12.31
N ARG A 541 -14.60 -1.94 -13.02
CA ARG A 541 -13.33 -1.52 -12.41
C ARG A 541 -13.52 -0.48 -11.31
N GLY A 542 -14.40 0.48 -11.53
CA GLY A 542 -14.75 1.49 -10.52
C GLY A 542 -15.30 0.82 -9.25
N LEU A 543 -16.31 -0.03 -9.38
CA LEU A 543 -16.90 -0.76 -8.24
C LEU A 543 -15.85 -1.61 -7.51
N VAL A 544 -15.07 -2.41 -8.24
CA VAL A 544 -14.07 -3.29 -7.64
C VAL A 544 -12.95 -2.52 -6.93
N ALA A 545 -12.52 -1.37 -7.48
CA ALA A 545 -11.55 -0.50 -6.82
C ALA A 545 -12.06 -0.01 -5.46
N HIS A 546 -13.34 0.37 -5.36
CA HIS A 546 -13.94 0.79 -4.09
C HIS A 546 -14.13 -0.37 -3.10
N VAL A 547 -14.54 -1.55 -3.59
CA VAL A 547 -14.64 -2.76 -2.75
C VAL A 547 -13.26 -3.11 -2.20
N PHE A 548 -12.23 -3.06 -3.02
CA PHE A 548 -10.87 -3.36 -2.63
C PHE A 548 -10.31 -2.35 -1.63
N ALA A 549 -10.51 -1.06 -1.87
CA ALA A 549 -10.16 0.01 -0.94
C ALA A 549 -10.78 -0.23 0.46
N SER A 550 -12.03 -0.67 0.50
CA SER A 550 -12.75 -0.97 1.75
C SER A 550 -12.15 -2.13 2.58
N ILE A 551 -11.23 -2.91 2.01
CA ILE A 551 -10.62 -4.12 2.61
C ILE A 551 -9.21 -3.84 3.18
N VAL A 552 -8.53 -2.78 2.74
CA VAL A 552 -7.10 -2.50 3.09
C VAL A 552 -6.92 -1.97 4.52
N ASP A 553 -7.87 -1.19 5.06
CA ASP A 553 -7.82 -0.62 6.42
C ASP A 553 -8.98 -1.14 7.29
N TRP A 554 -9.05 -2.48 7.42
CA TRP A 554 -10.16 -3.17 8.06
C TRP A 554 -10.28 -2.94 9.58
N ASP A 555 -9.20 -2.53 10.23
CA ASP A 555 -9.07 -2.28 11.66
C ASP A 555 -9.54 -0.87 12.08
N LYS A 556 -9.67 0.07 11.13
CA LYS A 556 -10.14 1.44 11.40
C LYS A 556 -11.66 1.57 11.56
N LEU A 557 -12.42 0.55 11.18
CA LEU A 557 -13.89 0.52 11.33
C LEU A 557 -14.36 0.16 12.73
N ASP A 558 -13.52 -0.48 13.56
CA ASP A 558 -13.90 -0.90 14.91
C ASP A 558 -13.73 0.24 15.96
N ASN A 559 -13.11 1.39 15.62
CA ASN A 559 -12.80 2.51 16.53
C ASN A 559 -13.39 3.88 16.12
N LEU A 560 -14.53 3.91 15.42
CA LEU A 560 -15.11 5.14 14.87
C LEU A 560 -15.60 6.13 15.95
N HIS A 561 -14.73 7.07 16.36
CA HIS A 561 -15.13 8.40 16.80
C HIS A 561 -14.96 9.38 15.62
N PRO A 562 -15.97 10.19 15.25
CA PRO A 562 -15.95 11.04 14.04
C PRO A 562 -14.78 12.05 13.95
N SER A 563 -14.13 12.36 15.06
CA SER A 563 -13.07 13.37 15.16
C SER A 563 -11.66 12.88 14.82
N ALA A 564 -11.41 11.56 14.76
CA ALA A 564 -10.08 11.00 14.44
C ALA A 564 -9.84 10.78 12.93
N VAL A 565 -10.93 10.77 12.14
CA VAL A 565 -10.94 10.45 10.71
C VAL A 565 -10.13 11.46 9.86
N THR A 566 -9.95 12.70 10.33
CA THR A 566 -9.33 13.78 9.54
C THR A 566 -7.80 13.85 9.63
N ARG A 567 -7.16 13.18 10.59
CA ARG A 567 -5.67 13.15 10.72
C ARG A 567 -5.06 11.81 10.26
N GLU A 568 -5.67 10.67 10.55
CA GLU A 568 -5.07 9.33 10.33
C GLU A 568 -5.39 8.67 8.97
N VAL A 569 -6.41 9.15 8.25
CA VAL A 569 -6.72 8.70 6.87
C VAL A 569 -5.82 9.38 5.83
N LYS A 570 -4.99 10.35 6.26
CA LYS A 570 -4.07 11.06 5.38
C LYS A 570 -2.95 10.17 4.85
N CYS A 571 -2.55 9.08 5.51
CA CYS A 571 -1.36 8.31 5.13
C CYS A 571 -1.48 7.44 3.86
N ILE A 572 -2.67 7.34 3.25
CA ILE A 572 -2.87 6.61 1.99
C ILE A 572 -3.05 7.64 0.88
N CYS A 573 -2.13 7.67 -0.08
CA CYS A 573 -2.15 8.59 -1.21
C CYS A 573 -3.28 8.32 -2.22
N ILE A 574 -4.40 7.68 -1.84
CA ILE A 574 -5.59 7.53 -2.69
C ILE A 574 -6.79 8.24 -2.03
N PRO A 575 -6.79 9.58 -1.85
CA PRO A 575 -7.76 10.24 -0.99
C PRO A 575 -9.19 10.18 -1.55
N SER A 576 -9.36 10.23 -2.87
CA SER A 576 -10.68 10.35 -3.52
C SER A 576 -11.51 9.06 -3.50
N LEU A 577 -10.89 7.88 -3.55
CA LEU A 577 -11.61 6.59 -3.55
C LEU A 577 -11.99 6.12 -2.13
N PHE A 578 -11.25 6.55 -1.11
CA PHE A 578 -11.43 6.11 0.29
C PHE A 578 -12.35 7.04 1.11
N GLN A 579 -12.39 8.34 0.83
CA GLN A 579 -13.27 9.28 1.56
C GLN A 579 -14.76 8.97 1.37
N ASP A 580 -15.16 8.48 0.19
CA ASP A 580 -16.56 8.08 -0.12
C ASP A 580 -16.91 6.64 0.33
N SER A 581 -15.96 5.91 0.94
CA SER A 581 -16.06 4.45 1.11
C SER A 581 -16.62 4.00 2.47
N LEU A 582 -16.66 4.82 3.52
CA LEU A 582 -17.04 4.36 4.87
C LEU A 582 -18.42 3.68 4.92
N THR A 583 -19.42 4.22 4.22
CA THR A 583 -20.76 3.62 4.11
C THR A 583 -20.78 2.37 3.22
N ARG A 584 -19.87 2.27 2.26
CA ARG A 584 -19.74 1.12 1.34
C ARG A 584 -18.94 -0.03 1.96
N SER A 585 -17.99 0.26 2.86
CA SER A 585 -17.20 -0.74 3.57
C SER A 585 -18.06 -1.64 4.46
N GLN A 586 -19.10 -1.08 5.08
CA GLN A 586 -20.06 -1.86 5.86
C GLN A 586 -20.77 -2.92 5.01
N ILE A 587 -21.18 -2.58 3.78
CA ILE A 587 -21.83 -3.52 2.86
C ILE A 587 -20.87 -4.67 2.51
N VAL A 588 -19.61 -4.36 2.20
CA VAL A 588 -18.59 -5.38 1.90
C VAL A 588 -18.40 -6.32 3.10
N TYR A 589 -18.36 -5.78 4.33
CA TYR A 589 -18.21 -6.60 5.53
C TYR A 589 -19.45 -7.42 5.85
N ASP A 590 -20.64 -6.89 5.60
CA ASP A 590 -21.90 -7.62 5.76
C ASP A 590 -21.96 -8.81 4.82
N ILE A 591 -21.49 -8.64 3.58
CA ILE A 591 -21.34 -9.74 2.62
C ILE A 591 -20.36 -10.79 3.14
N CYS A 592 -19.19 -10.39 3.66
CA CYS A 592 -18.21 -11.33 4.23
C CYS A 592 -18.75 -12.06 5.47
N ARG A 593 -19.44 -11.37 6.38
CA ARG A 593 -20.09 -11.95 7.57
C ARG A 593 -21.21 -12.92 7.17
N PHE A 594 -22.03 -12.55 6.20
CA PHE A 594 -23.08 -13.41 5.67
C PHE A 594 -22.50 -14.66 5.01
N ALA A 595 -21.40 -14.53 4.25
CA ALA A 595 -20.69 -15.67 3.68
C ALA A 595 -20.13 -16.59 4.77
N GLY A 596 -19.51 -16.03 5.82
CA GLY A 596 -19.05 -16.78 7.00
C GLY A 596 -20.18 -17.54 7.68
N TRP A 597 -21.34 -16.89 7.87
CA TRP A 597 -22.57 -17.50 8.39
C TRP A 597 -23.05 -18.65 7.49
N LEU A 598 -23.15 -18.44 6.16
CA LEU A 598 -23.54 -19.50 5.22
C LEU A 598 -22.60 -20.72 5.29
N ILE A 599 -21.29 -20.47 5.38
CA ILE A 599 -20.31 -21.54 5.54
C ILE A 599 -20.58 -22.27 6.84
N ARG A 600 -20.70 -21.55 7.97
CA ARG A 600 -20.98 -22.12 9.30
C ARG A 600 -22.26 -22.95 9.29
N GLU A 601 -23.32 -22.43 8.67
CA GLU A 601 -24.63 -23.04 8.74
C GLU A 601 -24.85 -24.19 7.74
N PHE A 602 -24.24 -24.13 6.55
CA PHE A 602 -24.57 -25.06 5.46
C PHE A 602 -23.36 -25.69 4.75
N GLY A 603 -22.15 -25.16 4.94
CA GLY A 603 -20.97 -25.71 4.27
C GLY A 603 -20.52 -27.07 4.84
N LEU A 604 -20.06 -27.97 3.98
CA LEU A 604 -19.30 -29.16 4.39
C LEU A 604 -17.80 -28.85 4.44
N PRO A 605 -16.99 -29.60 5.21
CA PRO A 605 -15.53 -29.44 5.17
C PRO A 605 -15.01 -29.67 3.75
N ARG A 606 -13.85 -29.09 3.47
CA ARG A 606 -13.17 -29.26 2.19
C ARG A 606 -12.75 -30.72 1.99
N LEU A 607 -12.98 -31.27 0.80
CA LEU A 607 -12.66 -32.66 0.47
C LEU A 607 -11.20 -32.87 0.04
N SER A 608 -10.51 -31.83 -0.43
CA SER A 608 -9.10 -31.86 -0.84
C SER A 608 -8.40 -30.57 -0.47
N PRO A 609 -7.11 -30.60 -0.05
CA PRO A 609 -6.44 -29.41 0.44
C PRO A 609 -6.30 -28.35 -0.65
N TYR A 610 -6.24 -27.08 -0.26
CA TYR A 610 -5.70 -26.05 -1.12
C TYR A 610 -4.17 -26.18 -1.17
N VAL A 611 -3.64 -26.48 -2.34
CA VAL A 611 -2.20 -26.62 -2.55
C VAL A 611 -1.57 -25.24 -2.71
N ARG A 612 -0.79 -24.80 -1.72
CA ARG A 612 -0.10 -23.50 -1.73
C ARG A 612 1.16 -23.50 -2.60
N ALA A 613 1.90 -24.60 -2.55
CA ALA A 613 3.11 -24.83 -3.33
C ALA A 613 3.12 -26.28 -3.86
N PRO A 614 3.66 -26.52 -5.06
CA PRO A 614 3.81 -27.87 -5.60
C PRO A 614 4.71 -28.72 -4.67
N PRO A 615 4.40 -30.00 -4.43
CA PRO A 615 5.20 -30.81 -3.52
C PRO A 615 6.62 -31.09 -4.06
N GLU A 616 6.74 -31.29 -5.37
CA GLU A 616 7.97 -31.66 -6.06
C GLU A 616 8.08 -30.97 -7.42
N ALA A 617 9.31 -30.86 -7.93
CA ALA A 617 9.58 -30.39 -9.27
C ALA A 617 9.27 -31.48 -10.32
N LYS A 618 9.02 -31.07 -11.56
CA LYS A 618 8.93 -32.00 -12.70
C LYS A 618 10.30 -32.61 -13.01
N GLU A 619 10.33 -33.63 -13.87
CA GLU A 619 11.57 -34.33 -14.29
C GLU A 619 12.65 -33.38 -14.85
N ASN A 620 12.24 -32.25 -15.44
CA ASN A 620 13.13 -31.20 -15.94
C ASN A 620 13.69 -30.26 -14.85
N GLY A 621 13.37 -30.49 -13.57
CA GLY A 621 13.80 -29.66 -12.43
C GLY A 621 12.94 -28.41 -12.19
N ASN A 622 11.90 -28.18 -12.99
CA ASN A 622 11.06 -26.99 -12.89
C ASN A 622 9.85 -27.20 -11.97
N MET A 623 9.51 -26.16 -11.22
CA MET A 623 8.26 -26.09 -10.47
C MET A 623 7.14 -25.55 -11.35
N VAL A 624 6.01 -26.28 -11.36
CA VAL A 624 4.77 -25.82 -11.98
C VAL A 624 3.76 -25.53 -10.89
N PHE A 625 3.24 -24.30 -10.87
CA PHE A 625 2.38 -23.84 -9.80
C PHE A 625 0.90 -24.00 -10.17
N PRO A 626 0.04 -24.34 -9.18
CA PRO A 626 -1.39 -24.37 -9.39
C PRO A 626 -1.96 -22.94 -9.43
N HIS A 627 -3.14 -22.80 -10.04
CA HIS A 627 -3.83 -21.51 -10.08
C HIS A 627 -4.10 -20.92 -8.68
N THR A 628 -3.81 -19.63 -8.53
CA THR A 628 -4.20 -18.82 -7.36
C THR A 628 -5.36 -17.87 -7.71
N PRO A 629 -6.02 -17.26 -6.71
CA PRO A 629 -6.96 -16.15 -6.92
C PRO A 629 -6.29 -14.87 -7.41
N TYR A 630 -4.97 -14.76 -7.24
CA TYR A 630 -4.18 -13.56 -7.53
C TYR A 630 -3.51 -13.62 -8.90
N ASP A 631 -3.74 -14.69 -9.66
CA ASP A 631 -3.22 -14.84 -11.01
C ASP A 631 -3.82 -13.77 -11.91
N THR A 632 -3.00 -12.80 -12.26
CA THR A 632 -3.28 -11.81 -13.30
C THR A 632 -2.99 -12.40 -14.69
N MET A 633 -1.85 -13.09 -14.80
CA MET A 633 -1.40 -13.84 -15.97
C MET A 633 -1.02 -15.28 -15.58
N PRO A 634 -0.94 -16.23 -16.51
CA PRO A 634 -0.72 -17.65 -16.19
C PRO A 634 0.77 -18.04 -16.16
N TYR A 635 1.64 -17.31 -15.45
CA TYR A 635 3.07 -17.68 -15.36
C TYR A 635 3.28 -18.96 -14.56
N TRP A 636 4.17 -19.82 -15.09
CA TRP A 636 4.59 -21.11 -14.52
C TRP A 636 3.44 -22.09 -14.28
N GLN A 637 2.38 -21.98 -15.09
CA GLN A 637 1.23 -22.87 -15.08
C GLN A 637 1.27 -23.81 -16.28
N GLU A 638 0.99 -25.09 -16.05
CA GLU A 638 1.00 -26.07 -17.13
C GLU A 638 -0.07 -25.79 -18.17
N ALA A 639 0.28 -25.96 -19.44
CA ALA A 639 -0.65 -25.94 -20.58
C ALA A 639 -1.46 -27.26 -20.67
N SER A 640 -2.06 -27.66 -19.55
CA SER A 640 -2.89 -28.87 -19.47
C SER A 640 -4.23 -28.66 -20.18
N PHE A 641 -4.91 -29.74 -20.54
CA PHE A 641 -6.25 -29.66 -21.13
C PHE A 641 -7.21 -28.80 -20.28
N TRP A 642 -7.18 -28.95 -18.95
CA TRP A 642 -8.04 -28.18 -18.05
C TRP A 642 -7.67 -26.70 -17.95
N ASN A 643 -6.39 -26.34 -18.07
CA ASN A 643 -5.95 -24.95 -18.03
C ASN A 643 -6.10 -24.24 -19.39
N LEU A 644 -6.23 -24.98 -20.49
CA LEU A 644 -6.49 -24.44 -21.84
C LEU A 644 -7.98 -24.42 -22.19
N TRP A 645 -8.73 -25.44 -21.78
CA TRP A 645 -10.09 -25.72 -22.26
C TRP A 645 -11.09 -26.03 -21.14
N GLY A 646 -10.66 -26.02 -19.88
CA GLY A 646 -11.58 -26.20 -18.75
C GLY A 646 -12.56 -25.01 -18.61
N PRO A 647 -13.64 -25.16 -17.81
CA PRO A 647 -14.66 -24.12 -17.66
C PRO A 647 -14.10 -22.76 -17.23
N ARG A 648 -13.10 -22.74 -16.33
CA ARG A 648 -12.40 -21.50 -15.94
C ARG A 648 -11.60 -20.89 -17.08
N ALA A 649 -10.90 -21.71 -17.88
CA ALA A 649 -10.10 -21.24 -19.00
C ALA A 649 -10.98 -20.65 -20.10
N ILE A 650 -12.12 -21.29 -20.41
CA ILE A 650 -13.13 -20.77 -21.33
C ILE A 650 -13.70 -19.44 -20.83
N PHE A 651 -14.10 -19.36 -19.56
CA PHE A 651 -14.60 -18.11 -18.97
C PHE A 651 -13.56 -16.99 -19.04
N ASN A 652 -12.33 -17.27 -18.58
CA ASN A 652 -11.24 -16.30 -18.60
C ASN A 652 -10.94 -15.82 -20.03
N ARG A 653 -10.87 -16.74 -21.00
CA ARG A 653 -10.52 -16.43 -22.39
C ARG A 653 -11.62 -15.70 -23.14
N PHE A 654 -12.86 -16.18 -23.06
CA PHE A 654 -13.96 -15.67 -23.90
C PHE A 654 -14.80 -14.58 -23.21
N ILE A 655 -14.86 -14.56 -21.88
CA ILE A 655 -15.62 -13.55 -21.12
C ILE A 655 -14.72 -12.43 -20.61
N LEU A 656 -13.56 -12.77 -20.03
CA LEU A 656 -12.65 -11.75 -19.46
C LEU A 656 -11.53 -11.32 -20.42
N GLY A 657 -11.33 -12.02 -21.54
CA GLY A 657 -10.24 -11.73 -22.48
C GLY A 657 -8.83 -11.99 -21.92
N LEU A 658 -8.72 -12.83 -20.90
CA LEU A 658 -7.45 -13.16 -20.24
C LEU A 658 -6.66 -14.23 -21.02
N PRO A 659 -5.31 -14.17 -21.00
CA PRO A 659 -4.49 -15.15 -21.68
C PRO A 659 -4.53 -16.53 -21.01
N THR A 660 -4.32 -17.59 -21.80
CA THR A 660 -4.14 -18.97 -21.34
C THR A 660 -2.66 -19.33 -21.23
N PRO A 661 -2.27 -20.34 -20.43
CA PRO A 661 -0.87 -20.75 -20.33
C PRO A 661 -0.27 -21.12 -21.70
N GLY A 662 1.00 -20.78 -21.89
CA GLY A 662 1.75 -21.02 -23.13
C GLY A 662 3.24 -20.75 -22.94
N PRO A 663 4.07 -20.98 -23.96
CA PRO A 663 5.53 -20.81 -23.88
C PRO A 663 5.95 -19.41 -23.40
N GLN A 664 5.20 -18.37 -23.80
CA GLN A 664 5.42 -16.98 -23.41
C GLN A 664 5.19 -16.70 -21.91
N PHE A 665 4.58 -17.64 -21.18
CA PHE A 665 4.35 -17.59 -19.73
C PHE A 665 5.11 -18.71 -19.01
N GLU A 666 6.10 -19.33 -19.67
CA GLU A 666 6.93 -20.40 -19.09
C GLU A 666 6.09 -21.58 -18.54
N SER A 667 5.17 -22.10 -19.36
CA SER A 667 4.25 -23.17 -18.96
C SER A 667 4.93 -24.51 -18.60
N GLN A 668 6.21 -24.65 -18.93
CA GLN A 668 7.09 -25.74 -18.47
C GLN A 668 7.55 -25.60 -17.00
N GLY A 669 7.19 -24.49 -16.34
CA GLY A 669 7.60 -24.16 -14.98
C GLY A 669 8.94 -23.43 -14.89
N VAL A 670 9.38 -23.13 -13.66
CA VAL A 670 10.64 -22.44 -13.34
C VAL A 670 11.35 -23.11 -12.16
N PRO A 671 12.68 -23.17 -12.14
CA PRO A 671 13.39 -23.63 -10.96
C PRO A 671 13.31 -22.57 -9.85
N LEU A 672 13.16 -23.00 -8.59
CA LEU A 672 12.94 -22.08 -7.45
C LEU A 672 14.02 -21.01 -7.31
N GLN A 673 15.28 -21.36 -7.56
CA GLN A 673 16.41 -20.42 -7.48
C GLN A 673 16.38 -19.31 -8.55
N ARG A 674 15.62 -19.51 -9.64
CA ARG A 674 15.48 -18.54 -10.73
C ARG A 674 14.22 -17.68 -10.61
N MET A 675 13.22 -18.13 -9.84
CA MET A 675 11.92 -17.46 -9.71
C MET A 675 12.04 -15.97 -9.31
N GLY A 676 11.33 -15.08 -10.00
CA GLY A 676 11.37 -13.62 -9.78
C GLY A 676 12.17 -12.89 -10.86
N ALA A 677 12.55 -11.64 -10.59
CA ALA A 677 13.26 -10.81 -11.56
C ALA A 677 14.64 -11.38 -11.89
N GLU A 678 14.93 -11.55 -13.18
CA GLU A 678 16.25 -11.96 -13.66
C GLU A 678 17.19 -10.75 -13.76
N HIS A 679 18.48 -10.99 -13.54
CA HIS A 679 19.51 -10.00 -13.79
C HIS A 679 19.75 -9.86 -15.31
N PRO A 680 19.89 -8.64 -15.88
CA PRO A 680 20.03 -8.45 -17.32
C PRO A 680 21.28 -9.14 -17.91
N HIS A 681 22.32 -9.29 -17.10
CA HIS A 681 23.59 -9.91 -17.50
C HIS A 681 23.60 -11.42 -17.18
N PRO A 682 23.68 -12.33 -18.18
CA PRO A 682 23.54 -13.77 -17.98
C PRO A 682 24.56 -14.38 -17.01
N LYS A 683 25.83 -13.95 -17.05
CA LYS A 683 26.86 -14.49 -16.14
C LYS A 683 26.54 -14.16 -14.68
N THR A 684 26.05 -12.95 -14.43
CA THR A 684 25.67 -12.49 -13.09
C THR A 684 24.44 -13.26 -12.60
N GLN A 685 23.47 -13.50 -13.48
CA GLN A 685 22.29 -14.32 -13.17
C GLN A 685 22.70 -15.75 -12.75
N SER A 686 23.64 -16.39 -13.46
CA SER A 686 24.13 -17.72 -13.09
C SER A 686 24.85 -17.75 -11.73
N LEU A 687 25.66 -16.72 -11.41
CA LEU A 687 26.30 -16.59 -10.09
C LEU A 687 25.28 -16.41 -8.98
N ILE A 688 24.23 -15.62 -9.21
CA ILE A 688 23.11 -15.43 -8.28
C ILE A 688 22.42 -16.78 -8.01
N GLU A 689 22.08 -17.52 -9.06
CA GLU A 689 21.43 -18.84 -8.92
C GLU A 689 22.30 -19.84 -8.15
N GLN A 690 23.61 -19.83 -8.38
CA GLN A 690 24.56 -20.67 -7.64
C GLN A 690 24.60 -20.28 -6.15
N ALA A 691 24.72 -18.98 -5.84
CA ALA A 691 24.71 -18.50 -4.46
C ALA A 691 23.42 -18.85 -3.73
N VAL A 692 22.27 -18.81 -4.42
CA VAL A 692 20.98 -19.24 -3.85
C VAL A 692 20.97 -20.74 -3.55
N LEU A 693 21.54 -21.58 -4.42
CA LEU A 693 21.66 -23.02 -4.19
C LEU A 693 22.56 -23.35 -2.98
N GLU A 694 23.71 -22.66 -2.87
CA GLU A 694 24.66 -22.85 -1.77
C GLU A 694 24.05 -22.43 -0.42
N ASN A 695 23.43 -21.25 -0.36
CA ASN A 695 22.75 -20.77 0.84
C ASN A 695 21.55 -21.64 1.24
N ALA A 696 20.80 -22.16 0.26
CA ALA A 696 19.73 -23.11 0.52
C ALA A 696 20.23 -24.40 1.19
N ALA A 697 21.37 -24.94 0.74
CA ALA A 697 21.99 -26.13 1.33
C ALA A 697 22.47 -25.91 2.77
N ILE A 698 22.89 -24.68 3.10
CA ILE A 698 23.22 -24.28 4.47
C ILE A 698 21.94 -24.27 5.32
N LEU A 699 20.90 -23.57 4.86
CA LEU A 699 19.62 -23.44 5.59
C LEU A 699 18.92 -24.78 5.84
N GLU A 700 19.04 -25.72 4.90
CA GLU A 700 18.50 -27.08 5.02
C GLU A 700 19.11 -27.84 6.21
N LYS A 701 20.44 -27.70 6.41
CA LYS A 701 21.18 -28.38 7.47
C LYS A 701 21.22 -27.59 8.79
N ALA A 702 20.88 -26.32 8.75
CA ALA A 702 21.01 -25.42 9.86
C ALA A 702 20.01 -25.75 11.01
N PRO A 703 20.43 -25.61 12.28
CA PRO A 703 19.53 -25.77 13.42
C PRO A 703 18.42 -24.70 13.38
N TYR A 704 17.33 -24.94 14.12
CA TYR A 704 16.33 -23.90 14.33
C TYR A 704 16.92 -22.72 15.08
N GLY A 705 16.51 -21.51 14.74
CA GLY A 705 17.15 -20.29 15.22
C GLY A 705 18.40 -19.87 14.45
N TYR A 706 18.87 -20.65 13.47
CA TYR A 706 19.98 -20.24 12.62
C TYR A 706 19.60 -19.01 11.80
N ARG A 707 20.42 -17.98 11.95
CA ARG A 707 20.29 -16.72 11.24
C ARG A 707 21.37 -16.68 10.15
N PRO A 708 21.01 -16.81 8.87
CA PRO A 708 21.99 -16.64 7.81
C PRO A 708 22.51 -15.21 7.80
N PHE A 709 23.80 -15.06 7.47
CA PHE A 709 24.39 -13.78 7.17
C PHE A 709 23.80 -13.26 5.85
N ILE A 710 22.69 -12.55 5.95
CA ILE A 710 22.12 -11.83 4.83
C ILE A 710 22.57 -10.40 5.01
N GLY A 711 23.21 -9.84 3.98
CA GLY A 711 23.52 -8.41 3.92
C GLY A 711 22.26 -7.56 3.76
N PHE A 712 21.29 -7.67 4.68
CA PHE A 712 20.44 -6.54 4.99
C PHE A 712 21.39 -5.50 5.53
N GLN A 713 21.63 -4.45 4.76
CA GLN A 713 22.36 -3.32 5.28
C GLN A 713 21.40 -2.60 6.24
N ALA A 714 21.32 -3.11 7.47
CA ALA A 714 21.80 -2.25 8.53
C ALA A 714 23.27 -1.98 8.17
N ALA A 715 23.51 -0.87 7.48
CA ALA A 715 24.73 -0.14 7.75
C ALA A 715 24.68 0.12 9.27
N ARG A 716 25.24 -0.82 10.06
CA ARG A 716 25.37 -0.92 11.54
C ARG A 716 25.42 -2.40 12.01
N LEU A 717 26.59 -2.94 12.34
CA LEU A 717 27.26 -2.85 13.66
C LEU A 717 27.11 -3.97 14.69
N ILE A 718 26.71 -5.20 14.34
CA ILE A 718 27.07 -6.38 15.15
C ILE A 718 27.33 -7.55 14.19
N GLY A 719 28.46 -8.24 14.37
CA GLY A 719 28.75 -9.52 13.69
C GLY A 719 27.77 -10.63 14.09
N PRO A 720 27.81 -11.80 13.43
CA PRO A 720 26.99 -12.94 13.83
C PRO A 720 27.25 -13.29 15.30
N VAL A 721 26.18 -13.39 16.09
CA VAL A 721 26.25 -14.09 17.37
C VAL A 721 26.20 -15.57 17.03
N ASP A 722 27.28 -16.31 17.28
CA ASP A 722 27.20 -17.76 17.41
C ASP A 722 26.21 -18.05 18.54
N GLY A 723 24.96 -18.33 18.19
CA GLY A 723 23.87 -18.41 19.16
C GLY A 723 24.01 -19.63 20.06
N PRO A 724 23.97 -19.47 21.40
CA PRO A 724 23.46 -20.49 22.29
C PRO A 724 21.95 -20.72 22.02
N GLU A 725 21.44 -21.87 22.46
CA GLU A 725 20.08 -22.36 22.23
C GLU A 725 18.95 -21.33 22.39
N TYR A 726 17.89 -21.53 21.62
CA TYR A 726 16.61 -20.83 21.70
C TYR A 726 16.18 -20.64 23.17
N GLY A 727 16.15 -19.39 23.65
CA GLY A 727 15.72 -19.04 25.01
C GLY A 727 16.79 -18.56 25.98
N SER A 728 18.06 -18.35 25.57
CA SER A 728 19.08 -17.71 26.42
C SER A 728 18.72 -16.27 26.82
N GLU A 729 19.22 -15.80 27.97
CA GLU A 729 18.93 -14.44 28.49
C GLU A 729 19.36 -13.33 27.53
N ASP A 730 20.40 -13.57 26.72
CA ASP A 730 20.90 -12.65 25.70
C ASP A 730 19.93 -12.43 24.51
N ASN A 731 18.89 -13.27 24.40
CA ASN A 731 17.91 -13.27 23.31
C ASN A 731 16.48 -12.96 23.79
N ARG A 732 16.30 -12.54 25.05
CA ARG A 732 15.01 -12.12 25.61
C ARG A 732 14.93 -10.59 25.69
N TYR A 733 13.73 -10.03 25.52
CA TYR A 733 13.49 -8.64 25.91
C TYR A 733 13.64 -8.52 27.44
N ALA A 734 14.40 -7.54 27.91
CA ALA A 734 14.28 -7.11 29.29
C ALA A 734 12.83 -6.63 29.51
N PRO A 735 12.15 -7.00 30.61
CA PRO A 735 10.80 -6.52 30.88
C PRO A 735 10.77 -4.99 30.86
N GLY A 736 9.97 -4.40 29.96
CA GLY A 736 9.81 -2.94 29.84
C GLY A 736 10.73 -2.23 28.84
N THR A 737 11.44 -2.94 27.95
CA THR A 737 12.19 -2.31 26.85
C THR A 737 11.26 -1.50 25.92
N PRO A 738 11.47 -0.18 25.75
CA PRO A 738 10.68 0.62 24.83
C PRO A 738 10.95 0.20 23.38
N THR A 739 9.92 -0.24 22.66
CA THR A 739 10.00 -0.47 21.22
C THR A 739 9.82 0.87 20.50
N THR A 740 10.90 1.64 20.29
CA THR A 740 10.87 2.83 19.42
C THR A 740 11.30 2.45 18.01
N PRO A 741 10.41 2.54 17.01
CA PRO A 741 10.76 2.49 15.59
C PRO A 741 11.75 3.62 15.22
N ASN A 742 12.66 3.35 14.29
CA ASN A 742 13.68 4.31 13.81
C ASN A 742 13.07 5.56 13.13
N ASP A 743 13.89 6.61 12.97
CA ASP A 743 13.47 7.96 12.56
C ASP A 743 12.90 8.05 11.14
N ALA A 744 11.74 8.70 11.03
CA ALA A 744 10.95 8.97 9.84
C ALA A 744 11.69 9.76 8.73
N ARG A 745 12.79 10.42 9.05
CA ARG A 745 13.43 11.43 8.18
C ARG A 745 14.27 10.88 7.02
N ARG A 746 14.35 9.56 6.81
CA ARG A 746 15.13 8.90 5.75
C ARG A 746 14.64 9.19 4.31
N PHE A 747 13.44 9.72 4.11
CA PHE A 747 12.80 9.88 2.79
C PHE A 747 12.33 11.30 2.45
N THR A 748 12.84 12.35 3.12
CA THR A 748 12.51 13.74 2.77
C THR A 748 13.13 14.15 1.42
N ARG A 749 12.48 15.11 0.73
CA ARG A 749 12.87 15.68 -0.58
C ARG A 749 14.32 16.22 -0.67
N GLU A 750 15.01 16.38 0.45
CA GLU A 750 16.43 16.73 0.49
C GLU A 750 17.33 15.62 -0.09
N TYR A 751 16.89 14.35 -0.04
CA TYR A 751 17.66 13.23 -0.57
C TYR A 751 17.53 13.06 -2.09
N GLU A 752 16.43 13.51 -2.71
CA GLU A 752 16.18 13.38 -4.16
C GLU A 752 17.14 14.24 -5.02
N ARG A 753 17.74 15.31 -4.47
CA ARG A 753 18.75 16.11 -5.19
C ARG A 753 20.09 15.39 -5.40
N ARG A 754 20.35 14.26 -4.73
CA ARG A 754 21.60 13.48 -4.88
C ARG A 754 21.54 12.38 -5.96
N GLY A 755 20.40 12.20 -6.64
CA GLY A 755 20.18 11.10 -7.60
C GLY A 755 20.23 11.45 -9.09
N THR A 756 20.25 12.72 -9.48
CA THR A 756 20.19 13.13 -10.90
C THR A 756 21.43 13.90 -11.35
N GLN A 757 22.61 13.27 -11.30
CA GLN A 757 23.74 13.71 -12.12
C GLN A 757 24.60 12.53 -12.58
N THR A 758 24.06 11.68 -13.47
CA THR A 758 24.88 10.98 -14.48
C THR A 758 24.00 10.54 -15.66
N GLY A 759 24.17 11.17 -16.84
CA GLY A 759 23.92 10.50 -18.13
C GLY A 759 22.94 11.09 -19.17
N LYS A 760 23.24 12.30 -19.70
CA LYS A 760 23.05 12.80 -21.10
C LYS A 760 21.71 12.63 -21.88
N ALA A 761 21.14 13.81 -22.17
CA ALA A 761 20.76 14.39 -23.47
C ALA A 761 19.59 13.82 -24.30
N THR A 762 18.50 14.59 -24.39
CA THR A 762 17.85 14.98 -25.65
C THR A 762 17.21 16.38 -25.54
N ASN A 763 17.48 17.20 -26.56
CA ASN A 763 16.94 18.55 -26.77
C ASN A 763 15.44 18.55 -27.08
N VAL A 764 14.66 19.50 -26.55
CA VAL A 764 13.64 20.29 -27.29
C VAL A 764 13.49 21.68 -26.65
N HIS A 765 13.38 22.69 -27.52
CA HIS A 765 13.30 24.14 -27.34
C HIS A 765 12.30 24.73 -26.33
N GLY A 766 12.66 25.91 -25.79
CA GLY A 766 11.74 26.92 -25.24
C GLY A 766 12.49 28.21 -24.89
N VAL A 767 12.07 29.33 -25.51
CA VAL A 767 12.69 30.67 -25.54
C VAL A 767 12.35 31.52 -24.30
N GLY A 768 13.26 32.40 -23.86
CA GLY A 768 12.97 33.52 -22.94
C GLY A 768 14.24 34.14 -22.35
N ASN A 769 14.29 35.46 -22.25
CA ASN A 769 15.47 36.34 -22.28
C ASN A 769 15.72 37.06 -20.94
N ASP A 770 16.84 37.82 -20.89
CA ASP A 770 17.21 38.91 -19.93
C ASP A 770 17.90 38.42 -18.63
N GLY A 771 19.01 38.97 -18.11
CA GLY A 771 19.85 40.14 -18.41
C GLY A 771 20.64 40.49 -17.11
N ASP A 772 21.90 40.94 -17.25
CA ASP A 772 22.71 41.74 -16.29
C ASP A 772 23.24 41.05 -15.01
N GLU A 773 24.42 41.31 -14.44
CA GLU A 773 25.62 42.12 -14.74
C GLU A 773 26.72 41.61 -13.78
N ALA A 774 27.99 41.66 -14.18
CA ALA A 774 29.15 41.25 -13.39
C ALA A 774 29.86 42.47 -12.80
N GLU A 775 30.22 42.43 -11.52
CA GLU A 775 31.17 43.39 -10.92
C GLU A 775 32.34 42.67 -10.23
N GLU A 776 33.54 42.96 -10.73
CA GLU A 776 34.84 42.71 -10.09
C GLU A 776 35.05 43.64 -8.89
N ALA A 777 35.59 43.12 -7.78
CA ALA A 777 36.23 43.94 -6.77
C ALA A 777 37.47 43.25 -6.18
N THR A 778 38.51 44.06 -6.02
CA THR A 778 39.92 43.78 -5.83
C THR A 778 40.32 43.44 -4.38
N SER A 779 41.36 42.61 -4.22
CA SER A 779 41.99 42.31 -2.92
C SER A 779 43.11 43.30 -2.56
N PRO A 780 43.37 43.55 -1.27
CA PRO A 780 44.70 43.88 -0.78
C PRO A 780 45.29 42.78 0.13
N ALA A 781 46.62 42.66 0.08
CA ALA A 781 47.44 41.60 0.64
C ALA A 781 47.77 41.70 2.15
N ALA A 782 47.90 40.52 2.76
CA ALA A 782 48.75 40.01 3.84
C ALA A 782 49.33 40.93 4.96
N ASN A 783 49.15 40.51 6.23
CA ASN A 783 50.24 39.92 7.05
C ASN A 783 49.80 39.60 8.50
N GLY A 784 50.21 38.42 9.00
CA GLY A 784 50.27 38.07 10.44
C GLY A 784 49.30 36.99 10.93
N ALA A 785 49.54 35.72 10.62
CA ALA A 785 48.75 34.62 11.17
C ALA A 785 49.25 34.20 12.57
N ASN A 786 48.45 34.49 13.60
CA ASN A 786 48.62 34.00 14.97
C ASN A 786 48.30 32.49 15.01
N SER A 787 48.91 31.68 15.90
CA SER A 787 48.67 30.21 15.95
C SER A 787 47.20 29.80 16.13
N GLN A 788 46.39 30.62 16.81
CA GLN A 788 44.93 30.46 16.91
C GLN A 788 44.19 30.62 15.56
N SER A 789 44.73 31.41 14.64
CA SER A 789 44.20 31.63 13.28
C SER A 789 44.35 30.37 12.41
N CYS A 790 45.47 29.66 12.57
CA CYS A 790 45.77 28.43 11.83
C CYS A 790 44.85 27.26 12.18
N HIS A 791 44.56 27.06 13.47
CA HIS A 791 43.65 25.99 13.92
C HIS A 791 42.21 26.18 13.40
N GLN A 792 41.66 27.40 13.52
CA GLN A 792 40.33 27.72 13.00
C GLN A 792 40.26 27.58 11.47
N THR A 793 41.35 27.92 10.77
CA THR A 793 41.45 27.78 9.31
C THR A 793 41.44 26.31 8.88
N TYR A 794 42.06 25.42 9.66
CA TYR A 794 42.06 23.98 9.38
C TYR A 794 40.71 23.30 9.69
N LEU A 795 40.03 23.65 10.78
CA LEU A 795 38.67 23.14 11.04
C LEU A 795 37.70 23.51 9.90
N ASN A 796 37.89 24.68 9.30
CA ASN A 796 37.16 25.11 8.10
C ASN A 796 37.63 24.37 6.83
N MET A 797 38.79 23.70 6.82
CA MET A 797 39.26 22.86 5.71
C MET A 797 38.62 21.48 5.68
N SER A 798 38.36 20.90 6.85
CA SER A 798 37.70 19.61 7.01
C SER A 798 36.18 19.68 6.79
N HIS A 799 35.60 20.89 6.68
CA HIS A 799 34.16 21.13 6.48
C HIS A 799 33.95 22.23 5.43
N PRO A 800 33.71 21.89 4.14
CA PRO A 800 33.55 22.89 3.08
C PRO A 800 32.24 23.69 3.26
N SER A 801 32.33 24.91 3.78
CA SER A 801 31.23 25.88 3.73
C SER A 801 31.13 26.48 2.32
N ILE A 802 29.98 26.34 1.65
CA ILE A 802 29.68 27.04 0.40
C ILE A 802 29.72 28.56 0.66
N SER A 803 30.52 29.27 -0.13
CA SER A 803 30.73 30.72 -0.05
C SER A 803 29.40 31.51 -0.01
N THR A 804 29.23 32.40 0.97
CA THR A 804 28.43 33.62 0.77
C THR A 804 29.10 34.84 1.39
N ASN A 805 29.29 35.86 0.55
CA ASN A 805 29.73 37.20 0.95
C ASN A 805 28.71 37.81 1.93
N ASN A 806 29.07 37.98 3.20
CA ASN A 806 28.55 39.07 4.03
C ASN A 806 29.42 39.28 5.28
N ARG A 807 30.16 40.39 5.33
CA ARG A 807 30.75 40.93 6.55
C ARG A 807 29.64 41.47 7.44
N THR A 808 29.30 40.76 8.52
CA THR A 808 28.68 41.38 9.70
C THR A 808 29.31 40.80 10.97
N THR A 809 29.79 41.73 11.79
CA THR A 809 30.44 41.54 13.09
C THR A 809 29.41 41.19 14.17
N THR A 810 29.32 39.92 14.54
CA THR A 810 28.83 39.45 15.86
C THR A 810 29.40 38.06 16.15
N SER A 811 29.89 37.87 17.37
CA SER A 811 30.72 36.77 17.87
C SER A 811 29.98 35.43 18.08
N SER A 812 29.28 34.93 17.06
CA SER A 812 28.79 33.55 17.02
C SER A 812 29.49 32.80 15.89
N GLN A 813 30.30 31.81 16.23
CA GLN A 813 31.23 31.11 15.32
C GLN A 813 30.60 30.27 14.20
N TYR A 814 29.27 30.15 14.11
CA TYR A 814 28.63 29.41 13.01
C TYR A 814 27.29 30.08 12.66
N ALA A 815 27.27 30.84 11.56
CA ALA A 815 26.05 31.43 11.02
C ALA A 815 25.54 30.54 9.86
N VAL A 816 24.53 29.72 10.17
CA VAL A 816 23.47 29.15 9.31
C VAL A 816 23.81 29.01 7.81
N ALA A 817 24.52 27.94 7.43
CA ALA A 817 24.51 27.35 6.08
C ALA A 817 24.88 25.84 6.11
N ASP A 818 23.95 25.03 5.58
CA ASP A 818 23.97 23.60 5.18
C ASP A 818 24.61 22.53 6.09
N HIS A 819 24.23 22.47 7.37
CA HIS A 819 24.63 21.41 8.31
C HIS A 819 24.27 19.98 7.86
N ASP A 820 23.27 19.79 6.99
CA ASP A 820 22.71 18.47 6.66
C ASP A 820 23.59 17.65 5.71
N THR A 821 24.31 18.33 4.80
CA THR A 821 25.19 17.65 3.83
C THR A 821 26.40 17.00 4.49
N GLU A 822 27.03 17.71 5.43
CA GLU A 822 28.17 17.25 6.20
C GLU A 822 27.79 16.19 7.24
N ASN A 823 26.65 16.36 7.93
CA ASN A 823 26.12 15.32 8.80
C ASN A 823 25.93 14.00 8.04
N ALA A 824 25.38 14.07 6.82
CA ALA A 824 25.22 12.88 5.98
C ALA A 824 26.56 12.29 5.49
N ARG A 825 27.63 13.09 5.32
CA ARG A 825 28.97 12.58 5.01
C ARG A 825 29.56 11.83 6.20
N LEU A 826 29.49 12.41 7.40
CA LEU A 826 29.97 11.81 8.65
C LEU A 826 29.23 10.51 8.98
N GLU A 827 27.91 10.46 8.76
CA GLU A 827 27.13 9.24 8.94
C GLU A 827 27.56 8.14 7.97
N ARG A 828 27.73 8.45 6.67
CA ARG A 828 28.25 7.49 5.67
C ARG A 828 29.65 6.99 6.04
N GLN A 829 30.54 7.88 6.49
CA GLN A 829 31.89 7.51 6.92
C GLN A 829 31.87 6.50 8.07
N ALA A 830 31.10 6.80 9.12
CA ALA A 830 30.97 5.93 10.28
C ALA A 830 30.35 4.57 9.93
N GLU A 831 29.39 4.55 9.00
CA GLU A 831 28.78 3.32 8.48
C GLU A 831 29.77 2.44 7.72
N HIS A 832 30.55 3.01 6.81
CA HIS A 832 31.58 2.27 6.08
C HIS A 832 32.66 1.72 6.99
N LEU A 833 33.17 2.52 7.92
CA LEU A 833 34.15 2.09 8.91
C LEU A 833 33.64 0.92 9.74
N SER A 834 32.38 0.99 10.12
CA SER A 834 31.77 -0.08 10.87
C SER A 834 31.57 -1.35 10.06
N ALA A 835 31.27 -1.22 8.76
CA ALA A 835 31.13 -2.36 7.86
C ALA A 835 32.46 -3.11 7.68
N ILE A 836 33.58 -2.41 7.46
CA ILE A 836 34.90 -3.05 7.31
C ILE A 836 35.43 -3.66 8.61
N MET A 837 34.93 -3.19 9.76
CA MET A 837 35.21 -3.77 11.08
C MET A 837 34.25 -4.91 11.44
N ASN A 838 33.42 -5.38 10.50
CA ASN A 838 32.39 -6.43 10.72
C ASN A 838 31.45 -6.09 11.89
N GLY A 839 31.17 -4.81 12.07
CA GLY A 839 30.36 -4.30 13.16
C GLY A 839 30.97 -4.40 14.55
N LYS A 840 32.26 -4.75 14.66
CA LYS A 840 32.98 -4.71 15.94
C LYS A 840 33.34 -3.26 16.26
N LEU A 841 32.59 -2.66 17.19
CA LEU A 841 32.83 -1.27 17.60
C LEU A 841 34.03 -1.12 18.53
N LEU A 842 34.09 -1.93 19.60
CA LEU A 842 35.17 -1.94 20.58
C LEU A 842 36.12 -3.12 20.35
N HIS A 843 37.40 -2.82 20.32
CA HIS A 843 38.51 -3.76 20.17
C HIS A 843 39.23 -4.01 21.49
N ALA A 844 39.12 -3.09 22.44
CA ALA A 844 39.58 -3.28 23.80
C ALA A 844 38.92 -4.53 24.40
N PRO A 845 39.69 -5.41 25.09
CA PRO A 845 39.15 -6.60 25.76
C PRO A 845 38.45 -6.22 27.08
N VAL A 846 37.52 -5.27 27.01
CA VAL A 846 36.72 -4.81 28.14
C VAL A 846 35.45 -5.65 28.26
N ALA A 847 35.16 -6.12 29.46
CA ALA A 847 33.87 -6.73 29.74
C ALA A 847 32.79 -5.64 29.74
N ILE A 848 31.86 -5.71 28.79
CA ILE A 848 30.76 -4.75 28.59
C ILE A 848 30.00 -4.50 29.91
N SER A 849 29.77 -5.55 30.71
CA SER A 849 29.08 -5.48 32.01
C SER A 849 29.81 -4.64 33.08
N HIS A 850 31.11 -4.42 32.93
CA HIS A 850 31.94 -3.63 33.84
C HIS A 850 31.91 -2.13 33.51
N ILE A 851 31.44 -1.74 32.33
CA ILE A 851 31.33 -0.33 31.96
C ILE A 851 30.08 0.23 32.63
N LYS A 852 30.24 1.25 33.48
CA LYS A 852 29.14 2.00 34.10
C LYS A 852 29.00 3.38 33.51
N ARG A 853 30.10 3.98 33.03
CA ARG A 853 30.09 5.24 32.30
C ARG A 853 31.09 5.25 31.15
N ALA A 854 30.63 5.62 29.97
CA ALA A 854 31.45 5.78 28.77
C ALA A 854 31.41 7.21 28.23
N LEU A 855 32.53 7.67 27.68
CA LEU A 855 32.67 8.96 27.01
C LEU A 855 33.08 8.74 25.55
N ASP A 856 32.34 9.35 24.62
CA ASP A 856 32.67 9.46 23.21
C ASP A 856 33.09 10.91 22.91
N VAL A 857 34.38 11.14 22.70
CA VAL A 857 34.97 12.48 22.52
C VAL A 857 35.04 12.81 21.03
N GLY A 858 34.49 13.96 20.64
CA GLY A 858 34.35 14.32 19.24
C GLY A 858 33.19 13.58 18.58
N CYS A 859 32.05 13.50 19.29
CA CYS A 859 30.97 12.62 18.86
C CYS A 859 30.26 13.05 17.56
N GLY A 860 30.50 14.27 17.07
CA GLY A 860 29.95 14.81 15.82
C GLY A 860 28.43 14.70 15.76
N THR A 861 27.92 13.86 14.86
CA THR A 861 26.46 13.64 14.71
C THR A 861 25.85 12.76 15.82
N GLY A 862 26.61 12.38 16.85
CA GLY A 862 26.20 11.37 17.84
C GLY A 862 26.15 9.94 17.28
N LEU A 863 26.74 9.80 16.09
CA LEU A 863 27.19 8.59 15.41
C LEU A 863 27.41 7.34 16.29
N VAL A 864 28.65 7.33 16.74
CA VAL A 864 29.24 6.26 17.50
C VAL A 864 28.69 6.22 18.92
N THR A 865 28.33 7.37 19.48
CA THR A 865 27.65 7.47 20.79
C THR A 865 26.36 6.65 20.84
N HIS A 866 25.56 6.70 19.78
CA HIS A 866 24.35 5.89 19.67
C HIS A 866 24.68 4.39 19.71
N TYR A 867 25.76 3.95 19.04
CA TYR A 867 26.18 2.54 19.05
C TYR A 867 26.73 2.11 20.39
N LEU A 868 27.52 2.96 21.05
CA LEU A 868 27.98 2.72 22.40
C LEU A 868 26.77 2.56 23.33
N GLY A 869 25.80 3.48 23.28
CA GLY A 869 24.56 3.38 24.07
C GLY A 869 23.83 2.06 23.91
N ALA A 870 23.72 1.56 22.66
CA ALA A 870 23.10 0.28 22.36
C ALA A 870 23.95 -0.94 22.78
N LEU A 871 25.28 -0.82 22.76
CA LEU A 871 26.22 -1.88 23.14
C LEU A 871 26.30 -2.06 24.66
N ILE A 872 26.19 -0.98 25.43
CA ILE A 872 26.27 -0.94 26.90
C ILE A 872 24.98 -0.32 27.49
N PRO A 873 23.82 -0.99 27.39
CA PRO A 873 22.52 -0.40 27.76
C PRO A 873 22.40 -0.05 29.25
N ASP A 874 23.15 -0.73 30.11
CA ASP A 874 23.17 -0.51 31.56
C ASP A 874 24.17 0.59 32.00
N ALA A 875 24.90 1.19 31.05
CA ALA A 875 25.88 2.23 31.31
C ALA A 875 25.38 3.61 30.87
N GLU A 876 25.82 4.66 31.56
CA GLU A 876 25.64 6.03 31.13
C GLU A 876 26.62 6.36 29.99
N VAL A 877 26.12 6.71 28.81
CA VAL A 877 26.95 7.00 27.63
C VAL A 877 26.84 8.47 27.28
N ILE A 878 27.99 9.15 27.25
CA ILE A 878 28.10 10.58 27.05
C ILE A 878 28.79 10.87 25.74
N GLY A 879 28.10 11.54 24.81
CA GLY A 879 28.73 12.15 23.63
C GLY A 879 29.17 13.57 23.96
N LEU A 880 30.45 13.88 23.76
CA LEU A 880 31.02 15.21 23.96
C LEU A 880 31.48 15.78 22.61
N ASP A 881 31.06 16.99 22.29
CA ASP A 881 31.52 17.72 21.11
C ASP A 881 31.57 19.24 21.36
N VAL A 882 32.40 19.96 20.62
CA VAL A 882 32.45 21.43 20.68
C VAL A 882 31.23 22.06 20.00
N THR A 883 30.65 21.33 19.04
CA THR A 883 29.42 21.66 18.33
C THR A 883 28.21 20.97 18.96
N PRO A 884 27.04 21.63 19.05
CA PRO A 884 25.83 20.96 19.52
C PRO A 884 25.39 19.84 18.56
N VAL A 885 25.15 18.64 19.10
CA VAL A 885 24.62 17.51 18.31
C VAL A 885 23.20 17.82 17.82
N VAL A 886 22.98 17.66 16.52
CA VAL A 886 21.66 17.84 15.88
C VAL A 886 20.85 16.54 15.99
N LYS A 887 19.52 16.64 16.22
CA LYS A 887 18.64 15.47 16.29
C LYS A 887 18.44 14.85 14.92
N THR A 888 19.32 13.95 14.49
CA THR A 888 19.14 13.16 13.26
C THR A 888 18.51 11.78 13.51
N ARG A 889 18.43 11.33 14.77
CA ARG A 889 17.85 10.04 15.16
C ARG A 889 17.30 10.01 16.58
N VAL A 890 16.60 8.94 16.91
CA VAL A 890 16.24 8.59 18.30
C VAL A 890 17.43 7.92 18.97
N TYR A 891 17.78 8.36 20.17
CA TYR A 891 18.91 7.84 20.92
C TYR A 891 18.44 6.88 22.03
N PRO A 892 19.24 5.87 22.40
CA PRO A 892 18.99 5.04 23.57
C PRO A 892 18.77 5.90 24.83
N PRO A 893 17.90 5.48 25.77
CA PRO A 893 17.56 6.28 26.95
C PRO A 893 18.75 6.51 27.92
N ASN A 894 19.82 5.73 27.76
CA ASN A 894 21.07 5.84 28.51
C ASN A 894 22.12 6.74 27.81
N VAL A 895 21.77 7.37 26.68
CA VAL A 895 22.63 8.31 25.95
C VAL A 895 22.26 9.76 26.25
N GLN A 896 23.28 10.57 26.47
CA GLN A 896 23.19 12.01 26.62
C GLN A 896 24.33 12.73 25.90
N PHE A 897 24.11 14.00 25.56
CA PHE A 897 25.07 14.82 24.83
C PHE A 897 25.43 16.07 25.62
N LEU A 898 26.73 16.32 25.71
CA LEU A 898 27.30 17.49 26.35
C LEU A 898 28.09 18.29 25.31
N ARG A 899 28.05 19.62 25.45
CA ARG A 899 28.88 20.54 24.70
C ARG A 899 30.05 20.99 25.55
N GLY A 900 31.26 20.83 25.02
CA GLY A 900 32.48 21.30 25.65
C GLY A 900 33.73 20.93 24.88
N ASP A 901 34.80 21.67 25.14
CA ASP A 901 36.13 21.37 24.62
C ASP A 901 36.88 20.49 25.62
N VAL A 902 37.18 19.25 25.22
CA VAL A 902 37.85 18.27 26.08
C VAL A 902 39.27 18.70 26.49
N MET A 903 39.95 19.49 25.65
CA MET A 903 41.34 19.91 25.88
C MET A 903 41.38 21.10 26.84
N GLU A 904 40.45 22.06 26.69
CA GLU A 904 40.44 23.27 27.52
C GLU A 904 39.57 23.18 28.79
N GLN A 905 38.56 22.31 28.80
CA GLN A 905 37.59 22.24 29.88
C GLN A 905 37.68 20.94 30.68
N SER A 906 37.21 21.00 31.92
CA SER A 906 37.00 19.85 32.79
C SER A 906 35.55 19.34 32.71
N PRO A 907 35.28 18.07 33.03
CA PRO A 907 33.93 17.49 33.01
C PRO A 907 32.84 18.31 33.71
N SER A 908 33.15 19.00 34.81
CA SER A 908 32.20 19.85 35.54
C SER A 908 31.77 21.12 34.78
N GLN A 909 32.53 21.51 33.75
CA GLN A 909 32.27 22.71 32.95
C GLN A 909 31.51 22.41 31.66
N TRP A 910 31.30 21.15 31.30
CA TRP A 910 30.56 20.77 30.11
C TRP A 910 29.07 21.04 30.28
N THR A 911 28.43 21.50 29.20
CA THR A 911 27.04 21.97 29.25
C THR A 911 26.10 20.98 28.58
N PRO A 912 24.96 20.62 29.19
CA PRO A 912 23.98 19.74 28.54
C PRO A 912 23.42 20.33 27.25
N VAL A 913 23.27 19.51 26.22
CA VAL A 913 22.64 19.90 24.94
C VAL A 913 21.18 19.47 24.93
N MET A 914 20.26 20.44 24.78
CA MET A 914 18.82 20.16 24.64
C MET A 914 18.52 19.66 23.22
N ILE A 915 18.14 18.39 23.09
CA ILE A 915 17.71 17.78 21.83
C ILE A 915 16.16 17.80 21.77
N THR A 916 15.52 18.96 21.64
CA THR A 916 14.03 19.04 21.71
C THR A 916 13.34 19.56 20.45
N ALA A 917 12.30 18.84 20.02
CA ALA A 917 10.94 19.38 19.98
C ALA A 917 10.23 18.99 21.29
N GLU A 918 9.21 19.75 21.70
CA GLU A 918 8.66 19.90 23.07
C GLU A 918 8.19 18.64 23.83
N SER A 919 8.27 17.42 23.27
CA SER A 919 7.77 16.19 23.91
C SER A 919 8.84 15.22 24.46
N ASP A 920 10.15 15.42 24.19
CA ASP A 920 11.22 14.47 24.57
C ASP A 920 12.11 15.00 25.72
N HIS A 921 11.56 15.20 26.92
CA HIS A 921 12.31 15.66 28.11
C HIS A 921 13.31 14.63 28.68
N ALA A 922 13.58 13.51 27.99
CA ALA A 922 14.31 12.37 28.58
C ALA A 922 15.86 12.48 28.50
N HIS A 923 16.41 13.24 27.55
CA HIS A 923 17.85 13.19 27.19
C HIS A 923 18.71 14.37 27.66
N ALA A 924 18.10 15.45 28.15
CA ALA A 924 18.81 16.57 28.74
C ALA A 924 18.62 16.57 30.25
N ARG A 925 19.46 15.79 30.93
CA ARG A 925 19.50 15.72 32.40
C ARG A 925 20.69 16.54 32.88
N GLU A 926 20.55 17.12 34.06
CA GLU A 926 21.69 17.73 34.73
C GLU A 926 22.61 16.59 35.21
N VAL A 927 23.85 16.56 34.72
CA VAL A 927 24.82 15.50 35.01
C VAL A 927 25.97 16.13 35.75
N THR A 928 26.17 15.70 37.00
CA THR A 928 27.34 16.10 37.78
C THR A 928 28.47 15.08 37.55
N LEU A 929 29.52 15.50 36.82
CA LEU A 929 30.70 14.68 36.56
C LEU A 929 31.88 15.16 37.43
N PRO A 930 32.68 14.24 38.02
CA PRO A 930 33.93 14.62 38.66
C PRO A 930 34.97 15.00 37.59
N ASP A 931 35.87 15.92 37.91
CA ASP A 931 36.84 16.44 36.92
C ASP A 931 37.92 15.43 36.49
N ALA A 932 38.06 14.34 37.24
CA ALA A 932 38.99 13.23 36.95
C ALA A 932 38.39 11.89 37.40
N ASN A 933 38.89 10.78 36.83
CA ASN A 933 38.43 9.41 37.14
C ASN A 933 36.90 9.26 37.04
N ALA A 934 36.30 9.85 36.01
CA ALA A 934 34.86 9.89 35.81
C ALA A 934 34.34 8.68 35.02
N PHE A 935 35.17 8.06 34.17
CA PHE A 935 34.75 7.13 33.14
C PHE A 935 35.43 5.76 33.25
N ASP A 936 34.72 4.71 32.84
CA ASP A 936 35.26 3.35 32.71
C ASP A 936 35.73 3.07 31.27
N LEU A 937 35.20 3.84 30.30
CA LEU A 937 35.59 3.81 28.89
C LEU A 937 35.68 5.24 28.33
N VAL A 938 36.78 5.55 27.64
CA VAL A 938 36.92 6.75 26.79
C VAL A 938 37.18 6.30 25.37
N PHE A 939 36.38 6.78 24.43
CA PHE A 939 36.41 6.41 23.03
C PHE A 939 36.64 7.64 22.15
N THR A 940 37.49 7.52 21.13
CA THR A 940 37.67 8.54 20.08
C THR A 940 37.70 7.89 18.71
N ARG A 941 37.25 8.62 17.68
CA ARG A 941 37.38 8.19 16.28
C ARG A 941 37.56 9.37 15.35
N LEU A 942 38.64 9.33 14.56
CA LEU A 942 38.97 10.31 13.51
C LEU A 942 38.95 11.75 14.03
N ILE A 943 39.64 11.96 15.15
CA ILE A 943 39.73 13.28 15.80
C ILE A 943 41.17 13.65 16.15
N LEU A 944 42.09 12.69 16.32
CA LEU A 944 43.45 13.04 16.73
C LEU A 944 44.21 13.79 15.63
N ASP A 945 43.87 13.58 14.36
CA ASP A 945 44.40 14.28 13.19
C ASP A 945 43.74 15.65 12.94
N LEU A 946 42.71 15.98 13.71
CA LEU A 946 41.97 17.25 13.63
C LEU A 946 42.32 18.24 14.76
N ILE A 947 43.01 17.77 15.80
CA ILE A 947 43.39 18.59 16.96
C ILE A 947 44.91 18.86 16.92
N PRO A 948 45.36 20.12 17.06
CA PRO A 948 46.77 20.45 17.25
C PRO A 948 47.34 19.69 18.44
N HIS A 949 48.45 18.98 18.22
CA HIS A 949 49.04 18.08 19.21
C HIS A 949 48.07 16.99 19.69
N GLY A 950 47.25 16.43 18.79
CA GLY A 950 46.17 15.51 19.14
C GLY A 950 46.54 14.32 20.03
N THR A 951 47.80 13.85 20.01
CA THR A 951 48.26 12.82 20.96
C THR A 951 48.14 13.23 22.44
N ASP A 952 48.08 14.52 22.76
CA ASP A 952 47.81 15.00 24.12
C ASP A 952 46.40 14.66 24.61
N LEU A 953 45.43 14.44 23.70
CA LEU A 953 44.12 13.90 24.06
C LEU A 953 44.21 12.49 24.68
N ILE A 954 45.24 11.71 24.35
CA ILE A 954 45.48 10.39 24.97
C ILE A 954 45.87 10.58 26.45
N ALA A 955 46.70 11.57 26.76
CA ALA A 955 47.04 11.92 28.14
C ALA A 955 45.82 12.44 28.90
N LYS A 956 44.99 13.27 28.25
CA LYS A 956 43.71 13.73 28.82
C LYS A 956 42.77 12.55 29.09
N SER A 957 42.64 11.61 28.15
CA SER A 957 41.82 10.40 28.30
C SER A 957 42.27 9.56 29.50
N PHE A 958 43.57 9.40 29.71
CA PHE A 958 44.12 8.73 30.90
C PHE A 958 43.70 9.39 32.22
N SER A 959 43.65 10.73 32.26
CA SER A 959 43.21 11.47 33.46
C SER A 959 41.72 11.30 33.76
N LEU A 960 40.90 11.15 32.72
CA LEU A 960 39.45 10.99 32.80
C LEU A 960 39.03 9.56 33.22
N LEU A 961 39.87 8.57 32.93
CA LEU A 961 39.59 7.17 33.26
C LEU A 961 39.77 6.85 34.74
N ARG A 962 38.88 6.03 35.29
CA ARG A 962 39.06 5.38 36.59
C ARG A 962 40.19 4.36 36.53
N PRO A 963 40.82 4.02 37.68
CA PRO A 963 41.71 2.86 37.74
C PRO A 963 41.01 1.61 37.17
N GLY A 964 41.68 0.91 36.25
CA GLY A 964 41.11 -0.23 35.52
C GLY A 964 40.25 0.11 34.29
N GLY A 965 39.95 1.39 34.01
CA GLY A 965 39.21 1.84 32.83
C GLY A 965 40.02 1.75 31.53
N TRP A 966 39.33 1.73 30.38
CA TRP A 966 39.92 1.57 29.06
C TRP A 966 39.81 2.83 28.19
N SER A 967 40.86 3.12 27.42
CA SER A 967 40.84 4.11 26.34
C SER A 967 40.96 3.39 25.00
N GLU A 968 40.14 3.76 24.01
CA GLU A 968 40.21 3.21 22.64
C GLU A 968 40.10 4.36 21.62
N HIS A 969 41.07 4.40 20.70
CA HIS A 969 41.23 5.47 19.71
C HIS A 969 41.30 4.87 18.30
N HIS A 970 40.49 5.40 17.40
CA HIS A 970 40.32 4.92 16.02
C HIS A 970 40.81 6.01 15.06
N GLU A 971 42.04 5.94 14.58
CA GLU A 971 42.72 7.07 13.94
C GLU A 971 43.40 6.69 12.63
N LEU A 972 43.64 7.69 11.79
CA LEU A 972 44.24 7.55 10.46
C LEU A 972 45.72 7.93 10.45
N ASP A 973 46.48 7.21 9.61
CA ASP A 973 47.69 7.76 9.02
C ASP A 973 47.37 8.17 7.57
N ILE A 974 47.36 9.47 7.31
CA ILE A 974 47.14 10.08 6.00
C ILE A 974 48.46 10.02 5.22
N VAL A 975 48.86 8.81 4.86
CA VAL A 975 50.08 8.49 4.09
C VAL A 975 49.69 7.51 3.00
N TRP A 976 49.85 7.88 1.72
CA TRP A 976 49.46 7.00 0.62
C TRP A 976 50.49 5.92 0.41
N LEU A 977 50.01 4.69 0.42
CA LEU A 977 50.76 3.47 0.22
C LEU A 977 50.29 2.78 -1.06
N ASP A 978 51.20 2.11 -1.76
CA ASP A 978 50.86 1.18 -2.82
C ASP A 978 50.50 -0.22 -2.28
N ALA A 979 50.34 -1.20 -3.18
CA ALA A 979 49.99 -2.57 -2.83
C ALA A 979 51.08 -3.29 -2.00
N ASP A 980 52.32 -2.80 -2.01
CA ASP A 980 53.48 -3.38 -1.34
C ASP A 980 53.87 -2.56 -0.09
N ASP A 981 52.94 -1.76 0.45
CA ASP A 981 53.13 -0.87 1.60
C ASP A 981 54.26 0.16 1.42
N GLN A 982 54.61 0.52 0.18
CA GLN A 982 55.59 1.57 -0.09
C GLN A 982 54.93 2.95 -0.15
N VAL A 983 55.55 3.95 0.48
CA VAL A 983 55.06 5.33 0.47
C VAL A 983 55.18 5.91 -0.95
N ILE A 984 54.05 6.28 -1.53
CA ILE A 984 53.98 6.88 -2.88
C ILE A 984 53.72 8.38 -2.86
N SER A 985 53.27 8.94 -1.74
CA SER A 985 52.89 10.36 -1.63
C SER A 985 54.05 11.33 -1.41
N ASP A 986 55.26 10.87 -1.09
CA ASP A 986 56.36 11.76 -0.69
C ASP A 986 56.83 12.71 -1.79
N ASP A 987 56.60 12.35 -3.05
CA ASP A 987 56.96 13.16 -4.23
C ASP A 987 55.82 14.04 -4.76
N TRP A 988 54.63 13.98 -4.15
CA TRP A 988 53.48 14.76 -4.61
C TRP A 988 53.59 16.21 -4.15
N SER A 989 53.74 17.13 -5.10
CA SER A 989 53.92 18.57 -4.84
C SER A 989 52.78 19.20 -4.06
N TRP A 990 51.54 18.83 -4.37
CA TRP A 990 50.36 19.32 -3.65
C TRP A 990 50.31 18.77 -2.22
N TRP A 991 50.71 17.52 -2.01
CA TRP A 991 50.72 16.89 -0.69
C TRP A 991 51.79 17.48 0.21
N ARG A 992 52.99 17.76 -0.31
CA ARG A 992 54.05 18.47 0.46
C ARG A 992 53.55 19.81 0.99
N LEU A 993 52.87 20.58 0.15
CA LEU A 993 52.29 21.87 0.52
C LEU A 993 51.26 21.72 1.66
N VAL A 994 50.33 20.77 1.53
CA VAL A 994 49.30 20.50 2.56
C VAL A 994 49.93 19.97 3.85
N ARG A 995 50.92 19.08 3.75
CA ARG A 995 51.65 18.52 4.90
C ARG A 995 52.41 19.58 5.68
N ASP A 996 53.12 20.46 4.99
CA ASP A 996 53.89 21.55 5.61
C ASP A 996 52.96 22.55 6.30
N PHE A 997 51.82 22.86 5.68
CA PHE A 997 50.77 23.66 6.28
C PHE A 997 50.20 23.01 7.56
N GLY A 998 49.83 21.73 7.51
CA GLY A 998 49.31 21.00 8.66
C GLY A 998 50.32 20.94 9.82
N LYS A 999 51.60 20.70 9.51
CA LYS A 999 52.68 20.72 10.49
C LYS A 999 52.84 22.09 11.15
N ALA A 1000 52.72 23.18 10.39
CA ALA A 1000 52.72 24.53 10.93
C ALA A 1000 51.51 24.81 11.84
N CYS A 1001 50.39 24.12 11.62
CA CYS A 1001 49.20 24.16 12.47
C CYS A 1001 49.28 23.22 13.69
N GLY A 1002 50.38 22.48 13.87
CA GLY A 1002 50.56 21.53 14.97
C GLY A 1002 49.88 20.18 14.75
N LEU A 1003 49.47 19.86 13.53
CA LEU A 1003 48.84 18.59 13.18
C LEU A 1003 49.87 17.53 12.84
N ASP A 1004 49.53 16.28 13.14
CA ASP A 1004 50.31 15.10 12.78
C ASP A 1004 49.47 14.19 11.88
N PHE A 1005 49.81 14.14 10.59
CA PHE A 1005 49.14 13.28 9.62
C PHE A 1005 49.50 11.80 9.74
N ALA A 1006 50.42 11.43 10.64
CA ALA A 1006 50.75 10.04 10.98
C ALA A 1006 50.38 9.68 12.43
N VAL A 1007 49.38 10.37 13.00
CA VAL A 1007 49.01 10.27 14.41
C VAL A 1007 48.50 8.89 14.82
N GLY A 1008 47.88 8.13 13.91
CA GLY A 1008 47.32 6.81 14.21
C GLY A 1008 48.39 5.82 14.67
N SER A 1009 49.53 5.77 13.98
CA SER A 1009 50.67 4.95 14.40
C SER A 1009 51.33 5.44 15.69
N GLN A 1010 51.25 6.74 16.01
CA GLN A 1010 51.83 7.33 17.22
C GLN A 1010 50.97 7.10 18.47
N ALA A 1011 49.68 6.81 18.33
CA ALA A 1011 48.77 6.65 19.46
C ALA A 1011 49.26 5.59 20.48
N GLN A 1012 49.78 4.45 20.00
CA GLN A 1012 50.30 3.40 20.86
C GLN A 1012 51.59 3.79 21.61
N VAL A 1013 52.41 4.67 21.01
CA VAL A 1013 53.64 5.15 21.63
C VAL A 1013 53.27 6.06 22.79
N LYS A 1014 52.41 7.05 22.52
CA LYS A 1014 51.90 7.97 23.53
C LYS A 1014 51.17 7.25 24.66
N MET A 1015 50.37 6.23 24.36
CA MET A 1015 49.71 5.43 25.40
C MET A 1015 50.70 4.82 26.40
N ARG A 1016 51.79 4.23 25.90
CA ARG A 1016 52.83 3.63 26.75
C ARG A 1016 53.58 4.70 27.55
N GLU A 1017 53.88 5.85 26.93
CA GLU A 1017 54.53 6.98 27.61
C GLU A 1017 53.69 7.55 28.75
N VAL A 1018 52.37 7.65 28.54
CA VAL A 1018 51.41 8.15 29.54
C VAL A 1018 51.20 7.16 30.69
N GLY A 1019 51.48 5.87 30.47
CA GLY A 1019 51.41 4.83 31.50
C GLY A 1019 50.20 3.88 31.38
N PHE A 1020 49.57 3.79 30.21
CA PHE A 1020 48.61 2.72 29.93
C PHE A 1020 49.31 1.34 29.93
N VAL A 1021 48.60 0.34 30.45
CA VAL A 1021 48.98 -1.08 30.39
C VAL A 1021 48.06 -1.82 29.41
N ASP A 1022 48.40 -3.05 29.05
CA ASP A 1022 47.62 -3.88 28.11
C ASP A 1022 47.37 -3.19 26.76
N VAL A 1023 48.35 -2.41 26.28
CA VAL A 1023 48.24 -1.64 25.04
C VAL A 1023 48.20 -2.57 23.83
N GLY A 1024 47.07 -2.57 23.11
CA GLY A 1024 46.83 -3.35 21.92
C GLY A 1024 46.56 -2.48 20.70
N VAL A 1025 46.90 -3.02 19.52
CA VAL A 1025 46.75 -2.33 18.23
C VAL A 1025 46.13 -3.29 17.22
N LYS A 1026 45.19 -2.76 16.43
CA LYS A 1026 44.61 -3.43 15.27
C LYS A 1026 44.67 -2.50 14.07
N GLU A 1027 45.35 -2.96 13.02
CA GLU A 1027 45.48 -2.24 11.75
C GLU A 1027 44.39 -2.68 10.77
N TYR A 1028 43.83 -1.71 10.05
CA TYR A 1028 42.93 -1.87 8.92
C TYR A 1028 43.46 -1.07 7.72
N ARG A 1029 43.12 -1.51 6.50
CA ARG A 1029 43.35 -0.72 5.30
C ARG A 1029 42.27 0.36 5.17
N TRP A 1030 42.60 1.45 4.50
CA TRP A 1030 41.66 2.49 4.07
C TRP A 1030 41.86 2.69 2.56
N PRO A 1031 41.18 1.87 1.73
CA PRO A 1031 41.47 1.76 0.30
C PRO A 1031 40.97 2.96 -0.51
N PHE A 1032 41.67 3.28 -1.60
CA PHE A 1032 41.26 4.24 -2.61
C PHE A 1032 40.80 3.50 -3.88
N GLY A 1033 39.50 3.19 -3.93
CA GLY A 1033 38.87 2.43 -5.03
C GLY A 1033 38.39 1.05 -4.62
N GLY A 1034 37.14 0.72 -4.95
CA GLY A 1034 36.54 -0.56 -4.61
C GLY A 1034 36.64 -1.63 -5.70
N GLU A 1035 37.01 -1.26 -6.93
CA GLU A 1035 36.98 -2.15 -8.11
C GLU A 1035 37.73 -3.48 -7.88
N TRP A 1036 38.85 -3.42 -7.15
CA TRP A 1036 39.74 -4.56 -6.89
C TRP A 1036 39.49 -5.27 -5.56
N GLU A 1037 38.48 -4.86 -4.80
CA GLU A 1037 38.13 -5.50 -3.53
C GLU A 1037 37.07 -6.59 -3.76
N ASP A 1038 37.37 -7.82 -3.33
CA ASP A 1038 36.48 -8.98 -3.48
C ASP A 1038 35.29 -8.90 -2.51
N ASP A 1039 35.51 -8.34 -1.32
CA ASP A 1039 34.49 -8.17 -0.30
C ASP A 1039 33.65 -6.90 -0.56
N ARG A 1040 32.33 -7.03 -0.39
CA ARG A 1040 31.37 -5.95 -0.70
C ARG A 1040 31.53 -4.73 0.22
N ALA A 1041 31.86 -4.93 1.50
CA ALA A 1041 32.07 -3.84 2.43
C ALA A 1041 33.34 -3.06 2.08
N TRP A 1042 34.42 -3.77 1.76
CA TRP A 1042 35.69 -3.19 1.30
C TRP A 1042 35.54 -2.46 -0.04
N ARG A 1043 34.79 -3.03 -0.99
CA ARG A 1043 34.45 -2.37 -2.26
C ARG A 1043 33.68 -1.07 -2.05
N GLY A 1044 32.57 -1.15 -1.30
CA GLY A 1044 31.76 0.04 -1.02
C GLY A 1044 32.54 1.12 -0.28
N PHE A 1045 33.42 0.73 0.65
CA PHE A 1045 34.28 1.68 1.34
C PHE A 1045 35.31 2.32 0.42
N GLY A 1046 35.99 1.54 -0.42
CA GLY A 1046 36.96 2.06 -1.38
C GLY A 1046 36.36 3.03 -2.39
N ASP A 1047 35.16 2.73 -2.90
CA ASP A 1047 34.43 3.63 -3.81
C ASP A 1047 34.00 4.93 -3.11
N TYR A 1048 33.54 4.84 -1.86
CA TYR A 1048 33.23 6.01 -1.02
C TYR A 1048 34.45 6.91 -0.81
N VAL A 1049 35.58 6.32 -0.41
CA VAL A 1049 36.83 7.07 -0.16
C VAL A 1049 37.31 7.77 -1.43
N ALA A 1050 37.28 7.07 -2.57
CA ALA A 1050 37.70 7.64 -3.85
C ALA A 1050 36.82 8.81 -4.31
N ALA A 1051 35.53 8.81 -3.97
CA ALA A 1051 34.61 9.88 -4.32
C ALA A 1051 34.76 11.10 -3.40
N GLU A 1052 34.87 10.90 -2.08
CA GLU A 1052 34.73 11.97 -1.09
C GLU A 1052 36.07 12.66 -0.76
N MET A 1053 37.20 11.95 -0.86
CA MET A 1053 38.51 12.55 -0.50
C MET A 1053 38.98 13.62 -1.49
N VAL A 1054 38.48 13.61 -2.73
CA VAL A 1054 38.86 14.60 -3.74
C VAL A 1054 38.47 16.01 -3.30
N GLU A 1055 37.22 16.20 -2.86
CA GLU A 1055 36.70 17.51 -2.44
C GLU A 1055 37.44 18.06 -1.21
N VAL A 1056 37.75 17.20 -0.24
CA VAL A 1056 38.50 17.57 0.97
C VAL A 1056 39.89 18.11 0.63
N PHE A 1057 40.61 17.44 -0.27
CA PHE A 1057 41.97 17.88 -0.63
C PHE A 1057 41.98 19.06 -1.61
N GLU A 1058 40.94 19.25 -2.43
CA GLU A 1058 40.81 20.48 -3.25
C GLU A 1058 40.81 21.73 -2.39
N HIS A 1059 40.02 21.74 -1.33
CA HIS A 1059 39.94 22.85 -0.40
C HIS A 1059 41.24 22.98 0.44
N SER A 1060 41.83 21.85 0.83
CA SER A 1060 43.07 21.86 1.59
C SER A 1060 44.24 22.50 0.83
N ILE A 1061 44.30 22.31 -0.50
CA ILE A 1061 45.31 22.92 -1.37
C ILE A 1061 45.12 24.44 -1.43
N GLU A 1062 43.88 24.93 -1.52
CA GLU A 1062 43.59 26.38 -1.55
C GLU A 1062 44.08 27.07 -0.28
N LYS A 1063 43.79 26.49 0.89
CA LYS A 1063 44.22 27.03 2.18
C LYS A 1063 45.73 26.94 2.40
N ALA A 1064 46.35 25.83 2.03
CA ALA A 1064 47.79 25.70 2.12
C ALA A 1064 48.52 26.68 1.18
N ALA A 1065 47.94 26.98 0.00
CA ALA A 1065 48.44 27.98 -0.93
C ALA A 1065 48.31 29.42 -0.40
N GLU A 1066 47.18 29.74 0.25
CA GLU A 1066 46.99 31.03 0.95
C GLU A 1066 48.04 31.23 2.05
N TRP A 1067 48.31 30.18 2.85
CA TRP A 1067 49.31 30.21 3.92
C TRP A 1067 50.73 30.36 3.42
N ALA A 1068 51.13 29.59 2.41
CA ALA A 1068 52.49 29.60 1.89
C ALA A 1068 52.89 30.97 1.34
N GLY A 1069 51.91 31.73 0.81
CA GLY A 1069 52.13 33.02 0.18
C GLY A 1069 52.86 32.88 -1.15
N GLY A 1070 52.41 33.62 -2.17
CA GLY A 1070 53.08 33.61 -3.48
C GLY A 1070 52.75 32.40 -4.38
N VAL A 1071 51.77 31.56 -4.02
CA VAL A 1071 51.18 30.56 -4.92
C VAL A 1071 50.05 31.22 -5.71
N SER A 1072 50.18 31.30 -7.04
CA SER A 1072 49.16 31.92 -7.90
C SER A 1072 47.90 31.06 -8.02
N LYS A 1073 46.76 31.66 -8.42
CA LYS A 1073 45.52 30.90 -8.67
C LYS A 1073 45.71 29.85 -9.75
N GLU A 1074 46.53 30.13 -10.76
CA GLU A 1074 46.87 29.17 -11.82
C GLU A 1074 47.68 28.00 -11.26
N GLN A 1075 48.61 28.25 -10.32
CA GLN A 1075 49.36 27.19 -9.65
C GLN A 1075 48.46 26.33 -8.76
N VAL A 1076 47.49 26.92 -8.06
CA VAL A 1076 46.47 26.17 -7.30
C VAL A 1076 45.70 25.21 -8.21
N VAL A 1077 45.24 25.68 -9.38
CA VAL A 1077 44.54 24.82 -10.36
C VAL A 1077 45.44 23.69 -10.87
N VAL A 1078 46.75 23.93 -11.05
CA VAL A 1078 47.72 22.89 -11.42
C VAL A 1078 47.86 21.85 -10.29
N LEU A 1079 48.00 22.27 -9.04
CA LEU A 1079 48.10 21.39 -7.88
C LEU A 1079 46.83 20.55 -7.70
N GLN A 1080 45.65 21.15 -7.84
CA GLN A 1080 44.37 20.43 -7.81
C GLN A 1080 44.23 19.44 -8.98
N ARG A 1081 44.80 19.73 -10.15
CA ARG A 1081 44.82 18.79 -11.27
C ARG A 1081 45.76 17.62 -11.01
N GLN A 1082 46.93 17.86 -10.44
CA GLN A 1082 47.88 16.82 -10.02
C GLN A 1082 47.23 15.91 -8.97
N MET A 1083 46.66 16.49 -7.93
CA MET A 1083 45.91 15.77 -6.89
C MET A 1083 44.84 14.85 -7.47
N ARG A 1084 43.99 15.33 -8.39
CA ARG A 1084 42.96 14.47 -9.03
C ARG A 1084 43.56 13.32 -9.84
N GLY A 1085 44.79 13.45 -10.32
CA GLY A 1085 45.54 12.36 -10.95
C GLY A 1085 46.05 11.36 -9.92
N ASP A 1086 46.69 11.87 -8.86
CA ASP A 1086 47.32 11.07 -7.81
C ASP A 1086 46.29 10.30 -6.96
N LEU A 1087 45.10 10.88 -6.71
CA LEU A 1087 44.01 10.24 -5.96
C LEU A 1087 43.16 9.28 -6.79
N ARG A 1088 43.50 9.02 -8.06
CA ARG A 1088 42.75 8.05 -8.87
C ARG A 1088 42.75 6.67 -8.20
N PRO A 1089 41.61 5.95 -8.26
CA PRO A 1089 41.56 4.56 -7.85
C PRO A 1089 42.65 3.73 -8.52
N GLU A 1090 43.43 3.03 -7.73
CA GLU A 1090 44.45 2.09 -8.20
C GLU A 1090 44.49 0.87 -7.30
N LYS A 1091 44.77 -0.29 -7.89
CA LYS A 1091 44.81 -1.56 -7.16
C LYS A 1091 45.82 -1.49 -6.02
N GLY A 1092 45.34 -1.70 -4.80
CA GLY A 1092 46.18 -1.74 -3.59
C GLY A 1092 46.56 -0.36 -3.04
N LYS A 1093 46.16 0.76 -3.66
CA LYS A 1093 46.38 2.09 -3.10
C LYS A 1093 45.54 2.29 -1.83
N HIS A 1094 46.17 2.64 -0.72
CA HIS A 1094 45.47 2.76 0.56
C HIS A 1094 46.18 3.68 1.57
N TRP A 1095 45.46 4.05 2.63
CA TRP A 1095 46.00 4.54 3.91
C TRP A 1095 45.91 3.46 4.99
N LYS A 1096 46.56 3.68 6.13
CA LYS A 1096 46.43 2.82 7.32
C LYS A 1096 45.47 3.44 8.33
N PHE A 1097 44.54 2.63 8.79
CA PHE A 1097 43.59 2.97 9.85
C PHE A 1097 43.90 2.13 11.09
N TRP A 1098 44.16 2.80 12.20
CA TRP A 1098 44.67 2.21 13.42
C TRP A 1098 43.61 2.26 14.51
N VAL A 1099 43.29 1.10 15.07
CA VAL A 1099 42.57 1.00 16.34
C VAL A 1099 43.57 0.70 17.44
N THR A 1100 43.78 1.64 18.34
CA THR A 1100 44.69 1.52 19.46
C THR A 1100 43.92 1.61 20.77
N TYR A 1101 44.13 0.67 21.67
CA TYR A 1101 43.51 0.68 22.99
C TYR A 1101 44.50 0.39 24.11
N GLY A 1102 44.17 0.81 25.32
CA GLY A 1102 44.97 0.55 26.52
C GLY A 1102 44.16 0.75 27.80
N ARG A 1103 44.58 0.09 28.88
CA ARG A 1103 43.92 0.14 30.18
C ARG A 1103 44.71 0.98 31.16
N LYS A 1104 44.03 1.80 31.96
CA LYS A 1104 44.65 2.48 33.10
C LYS A 1104 44.97 1.46 34.20
N PRO A 1105 46.19 1.46 34.77
CA PRO A 1105 46.53 0.61 35.90
C PRO A 1105 45.51 0.75 37.05
N GLY A 1106 45.26 -0.37 37.74
CA GLY A 1106 44.29 -0.46 38.84
C GLY A 1106 44.81 0.17 40.13
#